data_AF-A0A7G5LK20-F1
#
_entry.id   AF-A0A7G5LK20-F1
#
_cell.length_a   1.000
_cell.length_b   1.000
_cell.length_c   1.000
_cell.angle_alpha   90.00
_cell.angle_beta   90.00
_cell.angle_gamma   90.00
#
_symmetry.space_group_name_H-M   'P 1'
#
loop_
_entity.id
_entity.type
_entity.pdbx_description
1 polymer ?
#
loop_
_entity_poly.entity_id
_entity_poly.type
_entity_poly.pdbx_seq_one_letter_code
_entity_poly.pdbx_strand_id
1 'polypeptide(L)'
;MTTSILLLVMVSIIGSVGAISHTLYLTMHQRSIDESEIQQDTNLAVAATILERRISGSILTMAEDGSIVSFQSWAVPPFYDNDVIDSVSRVTKQDAAIYVLEKETGDLVAKTTTLLAADGSRAIDAKITSGDPTLALLGQGETIRSQMTLQGVPYLVAIQPIVGTKGDMMGAILVGTPMANVNAAAGEVLGVIGMVGIPVTIVFALLGFVSSRLISRPIPRLAKTMDVIAEGNYDIEVPYTGFKNEVGAMARAVEVFRENGLRVSQMTEAEAARIVADEDARRAMMANLQDAFGQVVDAAIAGDFSRRVKTEFPDAELNALAGGVNKLVGAFDHGVSEIGTVLSAMAEADFTLRMEGEFEGAFAKLREDTDAVADKLGEVVSQLRHTSGSIKNATGELLSGANDLSERTTRQAATIEETSAAMEQFASTVLSNAERASIASQNASKVTKTAEEGGRVMESANEAMDRITQSSSKISNIIGLIDDIAFQTNLLALNASVEAARAGEAGKGFAVVAVEVRRLAQSAAQASSEVKVLIDQSSSEVATGSKLVNDAASKLASVLDAIRENTKALETIAQQSSEQANSIEEVSSAVRQLDEMTQHNAALVEETNAAIAQAESQANELDLIVEVFAVDAVVAPAHHRSEASVMRPTATERPSRQYSSRGPSSQGNLAVSQDWNDF
;
A
#
# COMPACT_ATOMS: atom_id res chain seq x y z
N MET A 1 -34.48 -53.95 17.89
CA MET A 1 -33.08 -53.70 18.30
C MET A 1 -32.33 -52.90 17.24
N THR A 2 -32.22 -53.35 15.98
CA THR A 2 -31.37 -52.69 14.98
C THR A 2 -31.84 -51.30 14.52
N THR A 3 -33.14 -51.06 14.37
CA THR A 3 -33.68 -49.73 14.06
C THR A 3 -33.52 -48.72 15.20
N SER A 4 -33.62 -49.19 16.46
CA SER A 4 -33.44 -48.36 17.65
C SER A 4 -31.98 -47.93 17.84
N ILE A 5 -31.03 -48.82 17.57
CA ILE A 5 -29.59 -48.52 17.60
C ILE A 5 -29.24 -47.49 16.51
N LEU A 6 -29.80 -47.64 15.31
CA LEU A 6 -29.55 -46.74 14.19
C LEU A 6 -30.07 -45.32 14.46
N LEU A 7 -31.25 -45.21 15.08
CA LEU A 7 -31.83 -43.93 15.48
C LEU A 7 -31.00 -43.27 16.59
N LEU A 8 -30.50 -44.05 17.55
CA LEU A 8 -29.58 -43.56 18.60
C LEU A 8 -28.27 -43.02 18.03
N VAL A 9 -27.66 -43.74 17.08
CA VAL A 9 -26.42 -43.31 16.41
C VAL A 9 -26.64 -42.04 15.59
N MET A 10 -27.75 -41.96 14.84
CA MET A 10 -28.11 -40.75 14.09
C MET A 10 -28.31 -39.52 14.99
N VAL A 11 -29.05 -39.68 16.09
CA VAL A 11 -29.27 -38.60 17.06
C VAL A 11 -27.95 -38.17 17.70
N SER A 12 -27.05 -39.12 18.00
CA SER A 12 -25.72 -38.84 18.55
C SER A 12 -24.82 -38.07 17.57
N ILE A 13 -24.80 -38.46 16.29
CA ILE A 13 -24.01 -37.78 15.25
C ILE A 13 -24.55 -36.37 15.00
N ILE A 14 -25.87 -36.22 14.82
CA ILE A 14 -26.51 -34.92 14.62
C ILE A 14 -26.26 -34.00 15.83
N GLY A 15 -26.39 -34.54 17.05
CA GLY A 15 -26.11 -33.81 18.28
C GLY A 15 -24.65 -33.37 18.39
N SER A 16 -23.71 -34.26 18.04
CA SER A 16 -22.27 -33.95 18.11
C SER A 16 -21.85 -32.93 17.06
N VAL A 17 -22.31 -33.06 15.82
CA VAL A 17 -22.04 -32.09 14.75
C VAL A 17 -22.65 -30.73 15.10
N GLY A 18 -23.88 -30.70 15.63
CA GLY A 18 -24.52 -29.47 16.10
C GLY A 18 -23.75 -28.79 17.23
N ALA A 19 -23.30 -29.56 18.24
CA ALA A 19 -22.54 -29.05 19.36
C ALA A 19 -21.17 -28.49 18.95
N ILE A 20 -20.45 -29.22 18.08
CA ILE A 20 -19.15 -28.76 17.54
C ILE A 20 -19.34 -27.51 16.69
N SER A 21 -20.34 -27.49 15.82
CA SER A 21 -20.62 -26.33 14.96
C SER A 21 -20.99 -25.09 15.78
N HIS A 22 -21.80 -25.25 16.82
CA HIS A 22 -22.17 -24.16 17.71
C HIS A 22 -20.98 -23.64 18.52
N THR A 23 -20.15 -24.54 19.05
CA THR A 23 -18.93 -24.17 19.79
C THR A 23 -17.96 -23.43 18.87
N LEU A 24 -17.73 -23.93 17.67
CA LEU A 24 -16.83 -23.30 16.71
C LEU A 24 -17.35 -21.94 16.27
N TYR A 25 -18.67 -21.79 16.07
CA TYR A 25 -19.29 -20.50 15.80
C TYR A 25 -19.06 -19.50 16.93
N LEU A 26 -19.29 -19.90 18.19
CA LEU A 26 -19.07 -19.02 19.34
C LEU A 26 -17.59 -18.60 19.45
N THR A 27 -16.66 -19.54 19.29
CA THR A 27 -15.22 -19.23 19.31
C THR A 27 -14.80 -18.30 18.19
N MET A 28 -15.31 -18.51 16.97
CA MET A 28 -15.00 -17.65 15.81
C MET A 28 -15.63 -16.27 15.94
N HIS A 29 -16.86 -16.19 16.43
CA HIS A 29 -17.54 -14.93 16.69
C HIS A 29 -16.78 -14.11 17.75
N GLN A 30 -16.37 -14.75 18.85
CA GLN A 30 -15.57 -14.08 19.88
C GLN A 30 -14.22 -13.63 19.33
N ARG A 31 -13.51 -14.50 18.60
CA ARG A 31 -12.24 -14.16 17.98
C ARG A 31 -12.36 -13.00 16.99
N SER A 32 -13.44 -12.95 16.21
CA SER A 32 -13.68 -11.87 15.27
C SER A 32 -13.94 -10.53 15.97
N ILE A 33 -14.62 -10.53 17.12
CA ILE A 33 -14.77 -9.35 17.96
C ILE A 33 -13.40 -8.93 18.50
N ASP A 34 -12.63 -9.84 19.10
CA ASP A 34 -11.32 -9.54 19.68
C ASP A 34 -10.34 -8.97 18.63
N GLU A 35 -10.27 -9.59 17.44
CA GLU A 35 -9.47 -9.09 16.31
C GLU A 35 -9.96 -7.72 15.82
N SER A 36 -11.27 -7.50 15.80
CA SER A 36 -11.84 -6.20 15.41
C SER A 36 -11.55 -5.12 16.43
N GLU A 37 -11.51 -5.42 17.73
CA GLU A 37 -11.14 -4.45 18.77
C GLU A 37 -9.68 -4.00 18.63
N ILE A 38 -8.75 -4.93 18.39
CA ILE A 38 -7.34 -4.61 18.12
C ILE A 38 -7.22 -3.73 16.86
N GLN A 39 -7.99 -4.05 15.82
CA GLN A 39 -8.01 -3.25 14.60
C GLN A 39 -8.59 -1.85 14.86
N GLN A 40 -9.64 -1.72 15.68
CA GLN A 40 -10.18 -0.42 16.07
C GLN A 40 -9.16 0.44 16.80
N ASP A 41 -8.33 -0.13 17.67
CA ASP A 41 -7.27 0.62 18.36
C ASP A 41 -6.23 1.16 17.38
N THR A 42 -5.82 0.33 16.42
CA THR A 42 -4.90 0.74 15.36
C THR A 42 -5.52 1.85 14.51
N ASN A 43 -6.79 1.70 14.12
CA ASN A 43 -7.51 2.71 13.34
C ASN A 43 -7.68 4.01 14.11
N LEU A 44 -7.92 3.94 15.41
CA LEU A 44 -8.07 5.10 16.28
C LEU A 44 -6.72 5.83 16.45
N ALA A 45 -5.61 5.10 16.61
CA ALA A 45 -4.27 5.67 16.63
C ALA A 45 -3.91 6.38 15.32
N VAL A 46 -4.22 5.77 14.18
CA VAL A 46 -4.07 6.39 12.86
C VAL A 46 -4.94 7.63 12.74
N ALA A 47 -6.21 7.55 13.15
CA ALA A 47 -7.13 8.69 13.13
C ALA A 47 -6.61 9.85 13.99
N ALA A 48 -6.18 9.57 15.21
CA ALA A 48 -5.62 10.55 16.13
C ALA A 48 -4.32 11.18 15.56
N THR A 49 -3.46 10.39 14.92
CA THR A 49 -2.22 10.90 14.30
C THR A 49 -2.50 11.83 13.12
N ILE A 50 -3.45 11.47 12.26
CA ILE A 50 -3.91 12.33 11.15
C ILE A 50 -4.51 13.63 11.70
N LEU A 51 -5.31 13.52 12.77
CA LEU A 51 -5.97 14.65 13.39
C LEU A 51 -5.01 15.57 14.12
N GLU A 52 -3.97 15.04 14.77
CA GLU A 52 -2.94 15.83 15.43
C GLU A 52 -2.26 16.80 14.46
N ARG A 53 -1.93 16.32 13.25
CA ARG A 53 -1.30 17.14 12.21
C ARG A 53 -2.24 18.18 11.61
N ARG A 54 -3.56 17.99 11.70
CA ARG A 54 -4.56 18.84 11.04
C ARG A 54 -5.26 19.80 11.99
N ILE A 55 -5.36 19.47 13.26
CA ILE A 55 -5.92 20.32 14.32
C ILE A 55 -4.77 21.12 14.93
N SER A 56 -4.74 22.43 14.67
CA SER A 56 -3.67 23.28 15.21
C SER A 56 -3.72 23.32 16.74
N GLY A 57 -2.57 23.07 17.39
CA GLY A 57 -2.46 23.08 18.84
C GLY A 57 -3.03 21.83 19.53
N SER A 58 -3.21 20.72 18.80
CA SER A 58 -3.36 19.41 19.42
C SER A 58 -2.03 18.72 19.69
N ILE A 59 -2.01 17.88 20.72
CA ILE A 59 -0.88 17.05 21.13
C ILE A 59 -1.41 15.64 21.34
N LEU A 60 -0.88 14.69 20.60
CA LEU A 60 -1.12 13.26 20.80
C LEU A 60 0.01 12.70 21.65
N THR A 61 -0.34 12.03 22.75
CA THR A 61 0.61 11.26 23.57
C THR A 61 0.31 9.78 23.38
N MET A 62 1.31 9.02 22.94
CA MET A 62 1.24 7.57 22.77
C MET A 62 2.16 6.85 23.75
N ALA A 63 1.80 5.63 24.12
CA ALA A 63 2.66 4.72 24.86
C ALA A 63 3.64 3.99 23.93
N GLU A 64 4.64 3.32 24.50
CA GLU A 64 5.63 2.54 23.73
C GLU A 64 5.01 1.39 22.93
N ASP A 65 3.85 0.88 23.35
CA ASP A 65 3.11 -0.18 22.66
C ASP A 65 2.22 0.32 21.50
N GLY A 66 2.24 1.63 21.23
CA GLY A 66 1.42 2.25 20.19
C GLY A 66 -0.02 2.58 20.61
N SER A 67 -0.40 2.37 21.86
CA SER A 67 -1.71 2.80 22.37
C SER A 67 -1.76 4.30 22.65
N ILE A 68 -2.95 4.90 22.51
CA ILE A 68 -3.14 6.33 22.80
C ILE A 68 -3.25 6.51 24.33
N VAL A 69 -2.38 7.36 24.89
CA VAL A 69 -2.45 7.77 26.30
C VAL A 69 -3.38 8.97 26.45
N SER A 70 -3.24 9.97 25.58
CA SER A 70 -4.16 11.11 25.56
C SER A 70 -4.10 11.87 24.24
N PHE A 71 -5.22 12.48 23.87
CA PHE A 71 -5.30 13.45 22.78
C PHE A 71 -5.77 14.80 23.35
N GLN A 72 -4.85 15.76 23.43
CA GLN A 72 -5.12 17.08 23.97
C GLN A 72 -5.24 18.11 22.86
N SER A 73 -6.07 19.14 23.04
CA SER A 73 -6.17 20.25 22.10
C SER A 73 -6.50 21.56 22.81
N TRP A 74 -5.98 22.70 22.29
CA TRP A 74 -6.42 24.02 22.75
C TRP A 74 -7.90 24.23 22.44
N ALA A 75 -8.30 23.96 21.19
CA ALA A 75 -9.66 24.16 20.70
C ALA A 75 -9.94 23.21 19.55
N VAL A 76 -11.17 22.67 19.51
CA VAL A 76 -11.66 21.98 18.33
C VAL A 76 -12.11 23.02 17.31
N PRO A 77 -11.46 23.13 16.14
CA PRO A 77 -11.83 24.11 15.13
C PRO A 77 -13.21 23.80 14.54
N PRO A 78 -13.90 24.79 13.95
CA PRO A 78 -15.07 24.52 13.13
C PRO A 78 -14.64 23.73 11.87
N PHE A 79 -15.36 22.66 11.57
CA PHE A 79 -15.17 21.87 10.37
C PHE A 79 -16.10 22.39 9.27
N TYR A 80 -15.54 22.97 8.22
CA TYR A 80 -16.30 23.47 7.05
C TYR A 80 -16.34 22.45 5.90
N ASP A 81 -15.45 21.47 5.93
CA ASP A 81 -15.35 20.36 4.99
C ASP A 81 -15.23 19.02 5.75
N ASN A 82 -15.17 17.92 5.00
CA ASN A 82 -15.02 16.57 5.54
C ASN A 82 -13.67 15.92 5.15
N ASP A 83 -12.72 16.70 4.61
CA ASP A 83 -11.49 16.15 4.04
C ASP A 83 -10.65 15.43 5.09
N VAL A 84 -10.70 15.93 6.33
CA VAL A 84 -9.99 15.38 7.47
C VAL A 84 -10.49 13.97 7.80
N ILE A 85 -11.82 13.79 7.90
CA ILE A 85 -12.40 12.48 8.23
C ILE A 85 -12.36 11.52 7.04
N ASP A 86 -12.45 12.06 5.82
CA ASP A 86 -12.29 11.28 4.60
C ASP A 86 -10.86 10.76 4.44
N SER A 87 -9.85 11.50 4.92
CA SER A 87 -8.48 11.01 4.98
C SER A 87 -8.34 9.84 5.95
N VAL A 88 -8.98 9.93 7.12
CA VAL A 88 -9.02 8.82 8.09
C VAL A 88 -9.68 7.59 7.47
N SER A 89 -10.85 7.74 6.85
CA SER A 89 -11.56 6.63 6.22
C SER A 89 -10.80 6.05 5.03
N ARG A 90 -10.10 6.87 4.25
CA ARG A 90 -9.30 6.41 3.11
C ARG A 90 -8.14 5.50 3.52
N VAL A 91 -7.50 5.82 4.65
CA VAL A 91 -6.36 5.07 5.21
C VAL A 91 -6.85 3.84 5.97
N THR A 92 -7.83 4.00 6.86
CA THR A 92 -8.32 2.92 7.75
C THR A 92 -9.34 1.99 7.08
N LYS A 93 -9.94 2.42 5.96
CA LYS A 93 -11.10 1.77 5.30
C LYS A 93 -12.32 1.61 6.20
N GLN A 94 -12.43 2.46 7.22
CA GLN A 94 -13.42 2.37 8.27
C GLN A 94 -14.22 3.66 8.39
N ASP A 95 -15.34 3.59 9.09
CA ASP A 95 -16.12 4.79 9.36
C ASP A 95 -15.49 5.58 10.48
N ALA A 96 -15.51 6.89 10.35
CA ALA A 96 -14.94 7.80 11.34
C ALA A 96 -15.81 9.04 11.53
N ALA A 97 -15.74 9.62 12.71
CA ALA A 97 -16.44 10.85 13.06
C ALA A 97 -15.65 11.67 14.08
N ILE A 98 -15.81 12.99 14.02
CA ILE A 98 -15.36 13.91 15.07
C ILE A 98 -16.59 14.52 15.72
N TYR A 99 -16.72 14.29 17.01
CA TYR A 99 -17.77 14.85 17.84
C TYR A 99 -17.24 16.04 18.63
N VAL A 100 -18.08 17.06 18.79
CA VAL A 100 -17.81 18.21 19.65
C VAL A 100 -18.85 18.25 20.76
N LEU A 101 -18.40 18.50 21.98
CA LEU A 101 -19.27 18.58 23.15
C LEU A 101 -20.06 19.90 23.14
N GLU A 102 -21.38 19.78 23.11
CA GLU A 102 -22.31 20.91 23.18
C GLU A 102 -22.58 21.26 24.65
N LYS A 103 -22.04 22.39 25.13
CA LYS A 103 -22.06 22.77 26.56
C LYS A 103 -23.45 22.97 27.15
N GLU A 104 -24.47 23.23 26.33
CA GLU A 104 -25.85 23.46 26.79
C GLU A 104 -26.60 22.16 27.07
N THR A 105 -26.36 21.13 26.26
CA THR A 105 -27.08 19.85 26.30
C THR A 105 -26.25 18.74 26.95
N GLY A 106 -24.92 18.89 26.96
CA GLY A 106 -23.98 17.83 27.33
C GLY A 106 -23.85 16.73 26.27
N ASP A 107 -24.43 16.93 25.08
CA ASP A 107 -24.39 15.95 24.01
C ASP A 107 -23.10 16.10 23.18
N LEU A 108 -22.59 14.97 22.69
CA LEU A 108 -21.55 14.95 21.66
C LEU A 108 -22.22 15.02 20.30
N VAL A 109 -21.92 16.08 19.53
CA VAL A 109 -22.53 16.33 18.22
C VAL A 109 -21.49 16.14 17.11
N ALA A 110 -21.76 15.25 16.15
CA ALA A 110 -20.86 14.97 15.03
C ALA A 110 -20.72 16.22 14.14
N LYS A 111 -19.52 16.80 14.07
CA LYS A 111 -19.26 17.96 13.19
C LYS A 111 -18.71 17.57 11.83
N THR A 112 -18.05 16.42 11.76
CA THR A 112 -17.68 15.78 10.49
C THR A 112 -17.74 14.27 10.66
N THR A 113 -18.22 13.55 9.66
CA THR A 113 -18.35 12.09 9.72
C THR A 113 -18.43 11.45 8.33
N THR A 114 -17.97 10.21 8.21
CA THR A 114 -18.26 9.33 7.07
C THR A 114 -19.52 8.48 7.26
N LEU A 115 -20.08 8.44 8.47
CA LEU A 115 -21.32 7.73 8.77
C LEU A 115 -22.44 8.31 7.91
N LEU A 116 -23.27 7.43 7.37
CA LEU A 116 -24.43 7.80 6.56
C LEU A 116 -25.72 7.74 7.38
N ALA A 117 -26.60 8.71 7.16
CA ALA A 117 -27.96 8.71 7.66
C ALA A 117 -28.85 7.80 6.80
N ALA A 118 -30.09 7.57 7.24
CA ALA A 118 -31.04 6.69 6.56
C ALA A 118 -31.39 7.13 5.12
N ASP A 119 -31.20 8.41 4.79
CA ASP A 119 -31.41 8.98 3.45
C ASP A 119 -30.15 8.89 2.54
N GLY A 120 -29.05 8.30 3.04
CA GLY A 120 -27.77 8.18 2.33
C GLY A 120 -26.91 9.45 2.37
N SER A 121 -27.36 10.53 3.00
CA SER A 121 -26.53 11.70 3.28
C SER A 121 -25.58 11.43 4.46
N ARG A 122 -24.54 12.25 4.64
CA ARG A 122 -23.67 12.14 5.82
C ARG A 122 -24.45 12.52 7.07
N ALA A 123 -24.30 11.74 8.13
CA ALA A 123 -24.95 11.93 9.42
C ALA A 123 -24.31 13.07 10.23
N ILE A 124 -24.14 14.25 9.62
CA ILE A 124 -23.68 15.46 10.28
C ILE A 124 -24.72 15.86 11.34
N ASP A 125 -24.25 16.35 12.47
CA ASP A 125 -25.02 16.67 13.68
C ASP A 125 -25.74 15.48 14.34
N ALA A 126 -25.35 14.24 13.99
CA ALA A 126 -25.69 13.07 14.78
C ALA A 126 -25.23 13.26 16.23
N LYS A 127 -26.12 12.95 17.18
CA LYS A 127 -25.86 13.14 18.60
C LYS A 127 -25.61 11.82 19.31
N ILE A 128 -24.56 11.78 20.12
CA ILE A 128 -24.43 10.82 21.21
C ILE A 128 -24.91 11.55 22.46
N THR A 129 -26.08 11.15 22.95
CA THR A 129 -26.78 11.87 24.03
C THR A 129 -26.08 11.69 25.37
N SER A 130 -26.13 12.71 26.22
CA SER A 130 -25.59 12.70 27.60
C SER A 130 -26.07 11.55 28.50
N GLY A 131 -27.18 10.89 28.17
CA GLY A 131 -27.67 9.69 28.86
C GLY A 131 -26.98 8.39 28.48
N ASP A 132 -26.09 8.40 27.47
CA ASP A 132 -25.34 7.21 27.04
C ASP A 132 -24.23 6.88 28.08
N PRO A 133 -24.18 5.66 28.63
CA PRO A 133 -23.13 5.26 29.57
C PRO A 133 -21.70 5.49 29.07
N THR A 134 -21.48 5.48 27.75
CA THR A 134 -20.18 5.73 27.13
C THR A 134 -19.68 7.16 27.38
N LEU A 135 -20.55 8.18 27.42
CA LEU A 135 -20.12 9.57 27.67
C LEU A 135 -19.52 9.76 29.07
N ALA A 136 -20.08 9.08 30.09
CA ALA A 136 -19.62 9.20 31.46
C ALA A 136 -18.20 8.63 31.67
N LEU A 137 -17.86 7.60 30.89
CA LEU A 137 -16.54 6.99 30.87
C LEU A 137 -15.54 7.84 30.08
N LEU A 138 -15.95 8.44 28.95
CA LEU A 138 -15.09 9.31 28.15
C LEU A 138 -14.66 10.57 28.94
N GLY A 139 -15.51 11.05 29.85
CA GLY A 139 -15.21 12.17 30.74
C GLY A 139 -14.02 11.92 31.69
N GLN A 140 -13.58 10.68 31.85
CA GLN A 140 -12.39 10.30 32.63
C GLN A 140 -11.09 10.37 31.80
N GLY A 141 -11.19 10.67 30.50
CA GLY A 141 -10.05 10.76 29.58
C GLY A 141 -9.62 9.41 28.99
N GLU A 142 -10.33 8.33 29.27
CA GLU A 142 -10.01 6.98 28.79
C GLU A 142 -10.62 6.68 27.43
N THR A 143 -9.89 5.89 26.64
CA THR A 143 -10.36 5.33 25.37
C THR A 143 -11.37 4.23 25.62
N ILE A 144 -12.53 4.32 24.97
CA ILE A 144 -13.61 3.34 25.12
C ILE A 144 -13.72 2.49 23.88
N ARG A 145 -13.89 1.18 24.11
CA ARG A 145 -14.33 0.20 23.12
C ARG A 145 -15.72 -0.25 23.50
N SER A 146 -16.68 -0.09 22.61
CA SER A 146 -18.05 -0.49 22.90
C SER A 146 -18.82 -0.85 21.64
N GLN A 147 -19.86 -1.65 21.83
CA GLN A 147 -20.87 -1.86 20.80
C GLN A 147 -21.97 -0.82 21.00
N MET A 148 -22.17 0.04 20.01
CA MET A 148 -23.21 1.06 20.06
C MET A 148 -23.98 1.12 18.76
N THR A 149 -25.23 1.60 18.83
CA THR A 149 -26.06 1.74 17.63
C THR A 149 -25.94 3.17 17.11
N LEU A 150 -25.30 3.34 15.96
CA LEU A 150 -25.16 4.62 15.27
C LEU A 150 -26.11 4.64 14.07
N GLN A 151 -26.99 5.64 14.01
CA GLN A 151 -27.98 5.79 12.92
C GLN A 151 -28.85 4.53 12.67
N GLY A 152 -29.15 3.77 13.73
CA GLY A 152 -29.93 2.53 13.64
C GLY A 152 -29.13 1.29 13.21
N VAL A 153 -27.83 1.43 13.00
CA VAL A 153 -26.91 0.34 12.64
C VAL A 153 -26.03 0.01 13.85
N PRO A 154 -25.89 -1.27 14.25
CA PRO A 154 -24.97 -1.66 15.30
C PRO A 154 -23.52 -1.58 14.80
N TYR A 155 -22.68 -0.84 15.52
CA TYR A 155 -21.25 -0.67 15.26
C TYR A 155 -20.42 -1.18 16.43
N LEU A 156 -19.25 -1.73 16.13
CA LEU A 156 -18.16 -1.82 17.09
C LEU A 156 -17.30 -0.57 16.93
N VAL A 157 -17.20 0.25 17.97
CA VAL A 157 -16.53 1.54 17.93
C VAL A 157 -15.39 1.61 18.93
N ALA A 158 -14.36 2.37 18.57
CA ALA A 158 -13.39 2.89 19.51
C ALA A 158 -13.46 4.42 19.54
N ILE A 159 -13.52 4.99 20.75
CA ILE A 159 -13.75 6.41 20.97
C ILE A 159 -12.64 6.98 21.84
N GLN A 160 -11.90 7.97 21.32
CA GLN A 160 -10.88 8.73 22.04
C GLN A 160 -11.44 10.10 22.45
N PRO A 161 -11.47 10.47 23.74
CA PRO A 161 -11.81 11.83 24.13
C PRO A 161 -10.76 12.84 23.69
N ILE A 162 -11.21 14.00 23.20
CA ILE A 162 -10.41 15.20 22.95
C ILE A 162 -10.50 16.07 24.21
N VAL A 163 -9.37 16.22 24.90
CA VAL A 163 -9.31 16.91 26.19
C VAL A 163 -8.65 18.28 26.03
N GLY A 164 -9.25 19.30 26.64
CA GLY A 164 -8.67 20.64 26.73
C GLY A 164 -7.40 20.66 27.58
N THR A 165 -6.58 21.69 27.44
CA THR A 165 -5.37 21.89 28.28
C THR A 165 -5.69 22.03 29.78
N LYS A 166 -6.95 22.26 30.15
CA LYS A 166 -7.44 22.31 31.54
C LYS A 166 -8.04 20.99 32.03
N GLY A 167 -8.01 19.94 31.21
CA GLY A 167 -8.57 18.63 31.55
C GLY A 167 -10.08 18.49 31.27
N ASP A 168 -10.73 19.48 30.68
CA ASP A 168 -12.14 19.42 30.29
C ASP A 168 -12.34 18.71 28.95
N MET A 169 -13.30 17.80 28.84
CA MET A 169 -13.64 17.19 27.56
C MET A 169 -14.21 18.25 26.60
N MET A 170 -13.64 18.32 25.39
CA MET A 170 -14.09 19.22 24.33
C MET A 170 -14.80 18.48 23.20
N GLY A 171 -14.54 17.19 23.04
CA GLY A 171 -15.07 16.39 21.96
C GLY A 171 -14.57 14.94 22.03
N ALA A 172 -14.78 14.20 20.94
CA ALA A 172 -14.30 12.84 20.81
C ALA A 172 -14.01 12.48 19.35
N ILE A 173 -13.00 11.65 19.15
CA ILE A 173 -12.68 10.99 17.88
C ILE A 173 -13.30 9.61 17.94
N LEU A 174 -14.11 9.26 16.95
CA LEU A 174 -14.74 7.96 16.83
C LEU A 174 -14.27 7.29 15.56
N VAL A 175 -13.86 6.03 15.65
CA VAL A 175 -13.74 5.10 14.53
C VAL A 175 -14.63 3.90 14.79
N GLY A 176 -15.18 3.31 13.74
CA GLY A 176 -16.04 2.15 13.89
C GLY A 176 -16.21 1.32 12.62
N THR A 177 -16.53 0.05 12.86
CA THR A 177 -16.95 -0.89 11.83
C THR A 177 -18.39 -1.35 12.09
N PRO A 178 -19.24 -1.47 11.05
CA PRO A 178 -20.54 -2.10 11.21
C PRO A 178 -20.39 -3.54 11.72
N MET A 179 -21.21 -3.93 12.69
CA MET A 179 -21.23 -5.31 13.21
C MET A 179 -21.58 -6.34 12.13
N ALA A 180 -22.24 -5.94 11.05
CA ALA A 180 -22.47 -6.80 9.90
C ALA A 180 -21.16 -7.29 9.27
N ASN A 181 -20.13 -6.42 9.19
CA ASN A 181 -18.82 -6.76 8.62
C ASN A 181 -18.03 -7.67 9.57
N VAL A 182 -18.09 -7.40 10.88
CA VAL A 182 -17.50 -8.27 11.92
C VAL A 182 -18.14 -9.66 11.87
N ASN A 183 -19.48 -9.72 11.79
CA ASN A 183 -20.21 -10.98 11.79
C ASN A 183 -20.13 -11.74 10.45
N ALA A 184 -19.88 -11.06 9.33
CA ALA A 184 -19.75 -11.69 8.02
C ALA A 184 -18.61 -12.71 8.01
N ALA A 185 -17.47 -12.39 8.64
CA ALA A 185 -16.33 -13.29 8.77
C ALA A 185 -16.69 -14.60 9.51
N ALA A 186 -17.51 -14.51 10.56
CA ALA A 186 -18.00 -15.69 11.29
C ALA A 186 -19.09 -16.48 10.53
N GLY A 187 -19.88 -15.79 9.68
CA GLY A 187 -20.99 -16.39 8.93
C GLY A 187 -20.55 -17.27 7.76
N GLU A 188 -19.48 -16.92 7.04
CA GLU A 188 -18.99 -17.71 5.89
C GLU A 188 -18.55 -19.12 6.31
N VAL A 189 -17.92 -19.24 7.48
CA VAL A 189 -17.46 -20.52 8.03
C VAL A 189 -18.64 -21.46 8.32
N LEU A 190 -19.77 -20.93 8.77
CA LEU A 190 -20.99 -21.72 9.02
C LEU A 190 -21.57 -22.31 7.72
N GLY A 191 -21.47 -21.56 6.61
CA GLY A 191 -21.88 -22.01 5.28
C GLY A 191 -21.04 -23.20 4.78
N VAL A 192 -19.72 -23.16 4.99
CA VAL A 192 -18.80 -24.25 4.63
C VAL A 192 -19.05 -25.50 5.47
N ILE A 193 -19.25 -25.34 6.79
CA ILE A 193 -19.57 -26.48 7.69
C ILE A 193 -20.90 -27.12 7.30
N GLY A 194 -21.91 -26.33 6.94
CA GLY A 194 -23.19 -26.84 6.44
C GLY A 194 -23.05 -27.60 5.12
N MET A 195 -22.24 -27.09 4.20
CA MET A 195 -22.02 -27.70 2.88
C MET A 195 -21.31 -29.07 2.97
N VAL A 196 -20.44 -29.27 3.97
CA VAL A 196 -19.74 -30.55 4.17
C VAL A 196 -20.48 -31.48 5.14
N GLY A 197 -21.08 -30.95 6.21
CA GLY A 197 -21.72 -31.73 7.27
C GLY A 197 -23.02 -32.41 6.85
N ILE A 198 -23.84 -31.75 6.01
CA ILE A 198 -25.14 -32.28 5.56
C ILE A 198 -24.95 -33.51 4.63
N PRO A 199 -24.10 -33.47 3.58
CA PRO A 199 -23.85 -34.65 2.74
C PRO A 199 -23.28 -35.82 3.52
N VAL A 200 -22.34 -35.59 4.44
CA VAL A 200 -21.74 -36.64 5.27
C VAL A 200 -22.80 -37.32 6.13
N THR A 201 -23.68 -36.55 6.77
CA THR A 201 -24.77 -37.10 7.59
C THR A 201 -25.76 -37.90 6.75
N ILE A 202 -26.10 -37.44 5.53
CA ILE A 202 -26.98 -38.16 4.60
C ILE A 202 -26.33 -39.48 4.15
N VAL A 203 -25.04 -39.47 3.82
CA VAL A 203 -24.30 -40.68 3.41
C VAL A 203 -24.28 -41.72 4.54
N PHE A 204 -24.01 -41.31 5.79
CA PHE A 204 -24.06 -42.21 6.95
C PHE A 204 -25.48 -42.73 7.24
N ALA A 205 -26.51 -41.89 7.10
CA ALA A 205 -27.90 -42.30 7.23
C ALA A 205 -28.29 -43.35 6.18
N LEU A 206 -27.83 -43.17 4.93
CA LEU A 206 -28.12 -44.04 3.80
C LEU A 206 -27.36 -45.37 3.92
N LEU A 207 -26.08 -45.35 4.28
CA LEU A 207 -25.28 -46.55 4.61
C LEU A 207 -25.88 -47.34 5.77
N GLY A 208 -26.32 -46.65 6.82
CA GLY A 208 -27.00 -47.26 7.95
C GLY A 208 -28.32 -47.91 7.54
N PHE A 209 -29.18 -47.19 6.81
CA PHE A 209 -30.47 -47.71 6.35
C PHE A 209 -30.33 -48.94 5.45
N VAL A 210 -29.36 -48.91 4.53
CA VAL A 210 -29.04 -50.03 3.63
C VAL A 210 -28.55 -51.24 4.44
N SER A 211 -27.61 -51.03 5.37
CA SER A 211 -27.05 -52.10 6.22
C SER A 211 -28.09 -52.74 7.15
N SER A 212 -28.96 -51.93 7.76
CA SER A 212 -30.06 -52.43 8.60
C SER A 212 -31.03 -53.31 7.80
N ARG A 213 -31.32 -52.95 6.54
CA ARG A 213 -32.28 -53.68 5.70
C ARG A 213 -31.70 -54.98 5.12
N LEU A 214 -30.39 -55.01 4.84
CA LEU A 214 -29.69 -56.17 4.29
C LEU A 214 -29.42 -57.27 5.32
N ILE A 215 -29.16 -56.92 6.58
CA ILE A 215 -28.76 -57.90 7.61
C ILE A 215 -29.94 -58.33 8.49
N SER A 216 -30.87 -57.41 8.85
CA SER A 216 -31.89 -57.71 9.88
C SER A 216 -33.12 -58.48 9.37
N ARG A 217 -33.36 -58.53 8.06
CA ARG A 217 -34.54 -59.18 7.46
C ARG A 217 -34.39 -60.68 7.15
N PRO A 218 -33.23 -61.18 6.70
CA PRO A 218 -33.09 -62.59 6.35
C PRO A 218 -33.00 -63.53 7.55
N ILE A 219 -32.38 -63.09 8.65
CA ILE A 219 -32.08 -63.94 9.83
C ILE A 219 -33.35 -64.54 10.48
N PRO A 220 -34.44 -63.78 10.75
CA PRO A 220 -35.65 -64.35 11.35
C PRO A 220 -36.37 -65.33 10.41
N ARG A 221 -36.24 -65.14 9.08
CA ARG A 221 -36.83 -66.05 8.09
C ARG A 221 -36.05 -67.34 7.97
N LEU A 222 -34.72 -67.29 7.98
CA LEU A 222 -33.87 -68.48 8.02
C LEU A 222 -34.05 -69.27 9.32
N ALA A 223 -34.19 -68.58 10.46
CA ALA A 223 -34.50 -69.23 11.74
C ALA A 223 -35.86 -69.97 11.69
N LYS A 224 -36.90 -69.34 11.13
CA LYS A 224 -38.22 -69.97 10.98
C LYS A 224 -38.21 -71.14 9.97
N THR A 225 -37.43 -71.04 8.89
CA THR A 225 -37.25 -72.15 7.95
C THR A 225 -36.51 -73.32 8.60
N MET A 226 -35.55 -73.05 9.49
CA MET A 226 -34.85 -74.09 10.25
C MET A 226 -35.78 -74.81 11.24
N ASP A 227 -36.68 -74.10 11.92
CA ASP A 227 -37.71 -74.74 12.78
C ASP A 227 -38.62 -75.69 11.98
N VAL A 228 -39.08 -75.28 10.79
CA VAL A 228 -39.94 -76.11 9.91
C VAL A 228 -39.21 -77.37 9.41
N ILE A 229 -37.93 -77.24 9.06
CA ILE A 229 -37.08 -78.37 8.64
C ILE A 229 -36.81 -79.31 9.82
N ALA A 230 -36.63 -78.79 11.03
CA ALA A 230 -36.43 -79.58 12.25
C ALA A 230 -37.69 -80.36 12.67
N GLU A 231 -38.88 -79.85 12.35
CA GLU A 231 -40.17 -80.53 12.55
C GLU A 231 -40.48 -81.62 11.50
N GLY A 232 -39.54 -81.91 10.59
CA GLY A 232 -39.62 -83.01 9.62
C GLY A 232 -40.36 -82.67 8.32
N ASN A 233 -40.64 -81.38 8.08
CA ASN A 233 -41.22 -80.92 6.83
C ASN A 233 -40.14 -80.36 5.90
N TYR A 234 -39.77 -81.13 4.88
CA TYR A 234 -38.69 -80.79 3.94
C TYR A 234 -39.19 -80.18 2.63
N ASP A 235 -40.50 -80.01 2.45
CA ASP A 235 -41.13 -79.47 1.22
C ASP A 235 -41.25 -77.93 1.26
N ILE A 236 -40.18 -77.28 1.73
CA ILE A 236 -40.07 -75.83 1.88
C ILE A 236 -38.75 -75.37 1.25
N GLU A 237 -38.76 -74.36 0.40
CA GLU A 237 -37.54 -73.82 -0.21
C GLU A 237 -36.78 -72.93 0.77
N VAL A 238 -35.47 -73.11 0.92
CA VAL A 238 -34.66 -72.27 1.80
C VAL A 238 -34.34 -70.94 1.10
N PRO A 239 -34.86 -69.81 1.60
CA PRO A 239 -34.65 -68.52 0.95
C PRO A 239 -33.20 -68.04 1.15
N TYR A 240 -32.73 -67.14 0.28
CA TYR A 240 -31.44 -66.43 0.39
C TYR A 240 -30.16 -67.25 0.12
N THR A 241 -30.26 -68.47 -0.41
CA THR A 241 -29.11 -69.34 -0.78
C THR A 241 -28.15 -68.71 -1.81
N GLY A 242 -28.65 -67.79 -2.64
CA GLY A 242 -27.87 -67.05 -3.63
C GLY A 242 -27.04 -65.87 -3.09
N PHE A 243 -27.13 -65.53 -1.79
CA PHE A 243 -26.34 -64.43 -1.22
C PHE A 243 -24.86 -64.84 -1.05
N LYS A 244 -23.91 -64.00 -1.46
CA LYS A 244 -22.46 -64.27 -1.36
C LYS A 244 -21.82 -63.78 -0.04
N ASN A 245 -22.63 -63.53 0.99
CA ASN A 245 -22.19 -63.08 2.32
C ASN A 245 -22.48 -64.13 3.41
N GLU A 246 -22.20 -63.81 4.66
CA GLU A 246 -22.32 -64.69 5.83
C GLU A 246 -23.76 -65.19 6.03
N VAL A 247 -24.76 -64.36 5.68
CA VAL A 247 -26.18 -64.73 5.72
C VAL A 247 -26.52 -65.78 4.65
N GLY A 248 -25.95 -65.64 3.46
CA GLY A 248 -26.09 -66.66 2.41
C GLY A 248 -25.32 -67.95 2.72
N ALA A 249 -24.19 -67.86 3.43
CA ALA A 249 -23.49 -69.02 3.97
C ALA A 249 -24.37 -69.79 4.97
N MET A 250 -25.07 -69.08 5.88
CA MET A 250 -26.06 -69.70 6.76
C MET A 250 -27.25 -70.30 5.98
N ALA A 251 -27.79 -69.62 4.97
CA ALA A 251 -28.88 -70.15 4.15
C ALA A 251 -28.49 -71.44 3.40
N ARG A 252 -27.27 -71.50 2.84
CA ARG A 252 -26.76 -72.72 2.21
C ARG A 252 -26.54 -73.85 3.20
N ALA A 253 -26.10 -73.55 4.43
CA ALA A 253 -25.98 -74.56 5.47
C ALA A 253 -27.36 -75.15 5.86
N VAL A 254 -28.41 -74.32 5.93
CA VAL A 254 -29.80 -74.76 6.17
C VAL A 254 -30.36 -75.55 4.97
N GLU A 255 -30.03 -75.16 3.74
CA GLU A 255 -30.40 -75.90 2.52
C GLU A 255 -29.77 -77.30 2.47
N VAL A 256 -28.49 -77.42 2.82
CA VAL A 256 -27.82 -78.73 2.97
C VAL A 256 -28.49 -79.58 4.05
N PHE A 257 -28.97 -78.96 5.13
CA PHE A 257 -29.73 -79.66 6.18
C PHE A 257 -31.10 -80.17 5.69
N ARG A 258 -31.81 -79.37 4.88
CA ARG A 258 -33.05 -79.77 4.20
C ARG A 258 -32.81 -80.92 3.23
N GLU A 259 -31.79 -80.81 2.38
CA GLU A 259 -31.45 -81.78 1.35
C GLU A 259 -31.03 -83.13 1.96
N ASN A 260 -30.33 -83.08 3.11
CA ASN A 260 -30.00 -84.28 3.89
C ASN A 260 -31.24 -84.88 4.58
N GLY A 261 -32.15 -84.07 5.10
CA GLY A 261 -33.43 -84.56 5.66
C GLY A 261 -34.31 -85.28 4.63
N LEU A 262 -34.32 -84.80 3.38
CA LEU A 262 -35.05 -85.40 2.27
C LEU A 262 -34.37 -86.68 1.73
N ARG A 263 -33.03 -86.78 1.80
CA ARG A 263 -32.27 -88.02 1.50
C ARG A 263 -32.39 -89.10 2.58
N VAL A 264 -32.63 -88.74 3.84
CA VAL A 264 -32.67 -89.70 4.97
C VAL A 264 -34.03 -90.41 5.12
N SER A 265 -35.11 -89.94 4.47
CA SER A 265 -36.43 -90.60 4.46
C SER A 265 -36.63 -91.65 3.36
N GLN A 266 -35.65 -91.84 2.47
CA GLN A 266 -35.69 -92.87 1.42
C GLN A 266 -34.31 -93.51 1.26
N MET A 267 -33.89 -94.27 2.27
CA MET A 267 -32.78 -95.21 2.15
C MET A 267 -33.30 -96.62 2.38
N THR A 268 -33.59 -97.32 1.28
CA THR A 268 -33.76 -98.77 1.22
C THR A 268 -32.39 -99.44 1.25
N GLU A 269 -32.28 -100.48 2.08
CA GLU A 269 -31.15 -101.38 2.37
C GLU A 269 -30.53 -102.13 1.17
N ALA A 270 -30.69 -101.68 -0.07
CA ALA A 270 -30.32 -102.43 -1.28
C ALA A 270 -29.18 -101.83 -2.12
N GLU A 271 -28.50 -100.77 -1.66
CA GLU A 271 -27.38 -100.16 -2.38
C GLU A 271 -26.14 -99.89 -1.50
N ALA A 272 -26.05 -100.59 -0.36
CA ALA A 272 -24.88 -100.58 0.53
C ALA A 272 -23.88 -101.73 0.26
N ALA A 273 -24.13 -102.59 -0.74
CA ALA A 273 -23.36 -103.82 -0.95
C ALA A 273 -22.57 -103.89 -2.28
N ARG A 274 -22.45 -102.79 -3.03
CA ARG A 274 -21.73 -102.78 -4.32
C ARG A 274 -20.56 -101.78 -4.43
N ILE A 275 -20.29 -101.01 -3.38
CA ILE A 275 -19.19 -100.02 -3.33
C ILE A 275 -17.89 -100.59 -2.73
N VAL A 276 -17.93 -101.76 -2.09
CA VAL A 276 -16.81 -102.30 -1.28
C VAL A 276 -15.73 -103.02 -2.12
N ALA A 277 -15.92 -103.26 -3.41
CA ALA A 277 -14.95 -104.00 -4.26
C ALA A 277 -14.08 -103.12 -5.19
N ASP A 278 -14.28 -101.80 -5.20
CA ASP A 278 -13.40 -100.82 -5.89
C ASP A 278 -12.73 -99.84 -4.89
N GLU A 279 -12.90 -100.11 -3.59
CA GLU A 279 -12.55 -99.16 -2.53
C GLU A 279 -11.04 -99.06 -2.28
N ASP A 280 -10.29 -100.15 -2.44
CA ASP A 280 -8.85 -100.17 -2.18
C ASP A 280 -8.02 -99.58 -3.34
N ALA A 281 -8.43 -99.81 -4.59
CA ALA A 281 -7.78 -99.20 -5.77
C ALA A 281 -8.09 -97.69 -5.84
N ARG A 282 -9.35 -97.30 -5.58
CA ARG A 282 -9.74 -95.89 -5.50
C ARG A 282 -9.14 -95.18 -4.30
N ARG A 283 -9.03 -95.82 -3.12
CA ARG A 283 -8.30 -95.23 -1.96
C ARG A 283 -6.83 -95.03 -2.25
N ALA A 284 -6.14 -95.99 -2.86
CA ALA A 284 -4.72 -95.85 -3.22
C ALA A 284 -4.50 -94.77 -4.30
N MET A 285 -5.35 -94.74 -5.33
CA MET A 285 -5.32 -93.71 -6.38
C MET A 285 -5.66 -92.32 -5.85
N MET A 286 -6.68 -92.19 -5.00
CA MET A 286 -7.05 -90.93 -4.34
C MET A 286 -6.01 -90.49 -3.31
N ALA A 287 -5.37 -91.41 -2.59
CA ALA A 287 -4.29 -91.08 -1.66
C ALA A 287 -3.04 -90.55 -2.40
N ASN A 288 -2.63 -91.20 -3.50
CA ASN A 288 -1.52 -90.71 -4.34
C ASN A 288 -1.85 -89.38 -5.03
N LEU A 289 -3.11 -89.18 -5.46
CA LEU A 289 -3.56 -87.91 -6.03
C LEU A 289 -3.61 -86.81 -4.96
N GLN A 290 -4.12 -87.10 -3.77
CA GLN A 290 -4.17 -86.16 -2.66
C GLN A 290 -2.77 -85.81 -2.15
N ASP A 291 -1.82 -86.75 -2.14
CA ASP A 291 -0.42 -86.46 -1.79
C ASP A 291 0.28 -85.61 -2.86
N ALA A 292 0.19 -86.01 -4.14
CA ALA A 292 0.88 -85.34 -5.24
C ALA A 292 0.33 -83.93 -5.54
N PHE A 293 -1.00 -83.75 -5.53
CA PHE A 293 -1.62 -82.42 -5.70
C PHE A 293 -1.64 -81.65 -4.39
N GLY A 294 -1.86 -82.32 -3.26
CA GLY A 294 -1.89 -81.69 -1.92
C GLY A 294 -0.58 -81.01 -1.60
N GLN A 295 0.57 -81.64 -1.87
CA GLN A 295 1.88 -80.99 -1.66
C GLN A 295 2.04 -79.69 -2.47
N VAL A 296 1.53 -79.64 -3.70
CA VAL A 296 1.60 -78.45 -4.56
C VAL A 296 0.59 -77.39 -4.12
N VAL A 297 -0.63 -77.79 -3.73
CA VAL A 297 -1.66 -76.90 -3.23
C VAL A 297 -1.29 -76.32 -1.87
N ASP A 298 -0.78 -77.13 -0.94
CA ASP A 298 -0.29 -76.69 0.37
C ASP A 298 0.90 -75.74 0.22
N ALA A 299 1.82 -76.02 -0.70
CA ALA A 299 2.90 -75.11 -1.04
C ALA A 299 2.37 -73.78 -1.62
N ALA A 300 1.41 -73.82 -2.55
CA ALA A 300 0.79 -72.63 -3.11
C ALA A 300 -0.02 -71.82 -2.06
N ILE A 301 -0.70 -72.49 -1.13
CA ILE A 301 -1.37 -71.85 0.03
C ILE A 301 -0.34 -71.16 0.93
N ALA A 302 0.84 -71.76 1.10
CA ALA A 302 1.95 -71.18 1.83
C ALA A 302 2.73 -70.10 1.04
N GLY A 303 2.35 -69.84 -0.23
CA GLY A 303 2.99 -68.85 -1.10
C GLY A 303 4.21 -69.34 -1.89
N ASP A 304 4.57 -70.63 -1.81
CA ASP A 304 5.59 -71.26 -2.65
C ASP A 304 4.97 -71.80 -3.94
N PHE A 305 5.00 -70.96 -4.99
CA PHE A 305 4.53 -71.35 -6.32
C PHE A 305 5.62 -72.02 -7.17
N SER A 306 6.78 -72.42 -6.62
CA SER A 306 7.83 -73.12 -7.39
C SER A 306 7.56 -74.63 -7.55
N ARG A 307 6.64 -75.18 -6.74
CA ARG A 307 6.32 -76.62 -6.73
C ARG A 307 5.46 -77.02 -7.94
N ARG A 308 5.67 -78.24 -8.44
CA ARG A 308 4.96 -78.81 -9.60
C ARG A 308 4.60 -80.26 -9.31
N VAL A 309 3.46 -80.71 -9.84
CA VAL A 309 3.06 -82.12 -9.83
C VAL A 309 3.95 -82.86 -10.83
N LYS A 310 4.85 -83.70 -10.31
CA LYS A 310 5.82 -84.49 -11.12
C LYS A 310 5.42 -85.95 -11.27
N THR A 311 4.40 -86.39 -10.55
CA THR A 311 3.93 -87.78 -10.55
C THR A 311 3.14 -88.06 -11.83
N GLU A 312 3.51 -89.13 -12.55
CA GLU A 312 2.75 -89.62 -13.71
C GLU A 312 1.68 -90.60 -13.25
N PHE A 313 0.44 -90.37 -13.67
CA PHE A 313 -0.70 -91.22 -13.38
C PHE A 313 -0.98 -92.17 -14.56
N PRO A 314 -1.53 -93.36 -14.32
CA PRO A 314 -1.98 -94.27 -15.39
C PRO A 314 -3.13 -93.69 -16.23
N ASP A 315 -3.82 -92.69 -15.69
CA ASP A 315 -4.97 -92.03 -16.31
C ASP A 315 -4.53 -90.75 -17.05
N ALA A 316 -4.88 -90.66 -18.33
CA ALA A 316 -4.54 -89.52 -19.18
C ALA A 316 -5.24 -88.22 -18.76
N GLU A 317 -6.45 -88.30 -18.20
CA GLU A 317 -7.22 -87.16 -17.70
C GLU A 317 -6.58 -86.58 -16.43
N LEU A 318 -6.02 -87.45 -15.57
CA LEU A 318 -5.26 -87.02 -14.40
C LEU A 318 -3.94 -86.34 -14.74
N ASN A 319 -3.23 -86.83 -15.77
CA ASN A 319 -2.03 -86.16 -16.27
C ASN A 319 -2.36 -84.81 -16.94
N ALA A 320 -3.50 -84.71 -17.63
CA ALA A 320 -3.99 -83.43 -18.16
C ALA A 320 -4.34 -82.45 -17.03
N LEU A 321 -4.95 -82.93 -15.94
CA LEU A 321 -5.22 -82.14 -14.74
C LEU A 321 -3.92 -81.68 -14.05
N ALA A 322 -2.92 -82.55 -13.91
CA ALA A 322 -1.60 -82.21 -13.38
C ALA A 322 -0.92 -81.13 -14.24
N GLY A 323 -1.01 -81.25 -15.57
CA GLY A 323 -0.58 -80.22 -16.52
C GLY A 323 -1.32 -78.90 -16.35
N GLY A 324 -2.64 -78.94 -16.14
CA GLY A 324 -3.47 -77.76 -15.86
C GLY A 324 -3.08 -77.06 -14.55
N VAL A 325 -2.87 -77.81 -13.47
CA VAL A 325 -2.42 -77.28 -12.18
C VAL A 325 -1.00 -76.70 -12.29
N ASN A 326 -0.09 -77.37 -12.99
CA ASN A 326 1.26 -76.85 -13.21
C ASN A 326 1.27 -75.56 -14.04
N LYS A 327 0.39 -75.43 -15.04
CA LYS A 327 0.21 -74.18 -15.81
C LYS A 327 -0.38 -73.06 -14.95
N LEU A 328 -1.38 -73.38 -14.12
CA LEU A 328 -1.98 -72.42 -13.20
C LEU A 328 -0.94 -71.89 -12.21
N VAL A 329 -0.27 -72.80 -11.49
CA VAL A 329 0.77 -72.43 -10.52
C VAL A 329 1.92 -71.70 -11.20
N GLY A 330 2.33 -72.09 -12.41
CA GLY A 330 3.36 -71.38 -13.18
C GLY A 330 2.97 -69.97 -13.62
N ALA A 331 1.72 -69.74 -13.99
CA ALA A 331 1.22 -68.40 -14.31
C ALA A 331 1.16 -67.49 -13.07
N PHE A 332 0.76 -68.05 -11.92
CA PHE A 332 0.80 -67.35 -10.63
C PHE A 332 2.23 -67.03 -10.17
N ASP A 333 3.15 -68.00 -10.25
CA ASP A 333 4.56 -67.87 -9.92
C ASP A 333 5.21 -66.73 -10.71
N HIS A 334 5.06 -66.75 -12.04
CA HIS A 334 5.62 -65.73 -12.93
C HIS A 334 4.99 -64.35 -12.67
N GLY A 335 3.66 -64.26 -12.60
CA GLY A 335 2.97 -62.99 -12.36
C GLY A 335 3.34 -62.35 -11.02
N VAL A 336 3.31 -63.12 -9.93
CA VAL A 336 3.66 -62.63 -8.58
C VAL A 336 5.14 -62.27 -8.48
N SER A 337 6.03 -63.05 -9.11
CA SER A 337 7.46 -62.75 -9.14
C SER A 337 7.76 -61.44 -9.88
N GLU A 338 7.17 -61.22 -11.06
CA GLU A 338 7.36 -59.99 -11.85
C GLU A 338 6.84 -58.74 -11.12
N ILE A 339 5.64 -58.83 -10.54
CA ILE A 339 5.09 -57.76 -9.70
C ILE A 339 6.01 -57.50 -8.51
N GLY A 340 6.51 -58.55 -7.87
CA GLY A 340 7.45 -58.45 -6.74
C GLY A 340 8.72 -57.70 -7.13
N THR A 341 9.30 -57.99 -8.30
CA THR A 341 10.49 -57.30 -8.82
C THR A 341 10.22 -55.81 -9.06
N VAL A 342 9.15 -55.47 -9.76
CA VAL A 342 8.81 -54.06 -10.06
C VAL A 342 8.47 -53.28 -8.80
N LEU A 343 7.67 -53.86 -7.89
CA LEU A 343 7.37 -53.21 -6.60
C LEU A 343 8.60 -53.05 -5.71
N SER A 344 9.57 -53.98 -5.78
CA SER A 344 10.84 -53.84 -5.06
C SER A 344 11.67 -52.67 -5.63
N ALA A 345 11.74 -52.55 -6.95
CA ALA A 345 12.40 -51.40 -7.60
C ALA A 345 11.71 -50.07 -7.22
N MET A 346 10.38 -50.03 -7.24
CA MET A 346 9.62 -48.84 -6.81
C MET A 346 9.85 -48.48 -5.34
N ALA A 347 10.02 -49.49 -4.46
CA ALA A 347 10.35 -49.26 -3.06
C ALA A 347 11.77 -48.69 -2.88
N GLU A 348 12.68 -49.00 -3.81
CA GLU A 348 14.02 -48.42 -3.92
C GLU A 348 14.05 -47.10 -4.71
N ALA A 349 12.88 -46.51 -4.98
CA ALA A 349 12.71 -45.27 -5.73
C ALA A 349 13.11 -45.34 -7.22
N ASP A 350 13.19 -46.54 -7.79
CA ASP A 350 13.38 -46.76 -9.22
C ASP A 350 12.02 -46.97 -9.91
N PHE A 351 11.59 -45.94 -10.66
CA PHE A 351 10.36 -45.95 -11.45
C PHE A 351 10.61 -46.21 -12.93
N THR A 352 11.80 -46.71 -13.32
CA THR A 352 12.14 -47.05 -14.71
C THR A 352 11.78 -48.49 -15.07
N LEU A 353 11.72 -49.38 -14.07
CA LEU A 353 11.42 -50.79 -14.28
C LEU A 353 9.93 -51.04 -14.59
N ARG A 354 9.64 -51.95 -15.52
CA ARG A 354 8.27 -52.33 -15.94
C ARG A 354 8.12 -53.85 -15.90
N MET A 355 6.89 -54.34 -15.79
CA MET A 355 6.65 -55.78 -15.79
C MET A 355 6.91 -56.38 -17.19
N GLU A 356 7.80 -57.36 -17.26
CA GLU A 356 8.15 -58.06 -18.50
C GLU A 356 7.39 -59.40 -18.63
N GLY A 357 6.98 -59.74 -19.85
CA GLY A 357 6.28 -61.00 -20.16
C GLY A 357 4.87 -60.82 -20.73
N GLU A 358 4.32 -61.92 -21.25
CA GLU A 358 2.96 -61.98 -21.77
C GLU A 358 2.01 -62.47 -20.68
N PHE A 359 1.09 -61.60 -20.25
CA PHE A 359 0.08 -61.90 -19.25
C PHE A 359 -1.32 -61.85 -19.88
N GLU A 360 -2.23 -62.67 -19.36
CA GLU A 360 -3.63 -62.69 -19.79
C GLU A 360 -4.58 -62.44 -18.60
N GLY A 361 -5.79 -61.95 -18.90
CA GLY A 361 -6.85 -61.77 -17.91
C GLY A 361 -6.46 -60.85 -16.76
N ALA A 362 -6.59 -61.34 -15.52
CA ALA A 362 -6.33 -60.54 -14.32
C ALA A 362 -4.87 -60.10 -14.17
N PHE A 363 -3.91 -60.91 -14.62
CA PHE A 363 -2.48 -60.57 -14.55
C PHE A 363 -2.09 -59.51 -15.59
N ALA A 364 -2.73 -59.52 -16.78
CA ALA A 364 -2.55 -58.44 -17.76
C ALA A 364 -2.96 -57.09 -17.20
N LYS A 365 -4.14 -57.06 -16.56
CA LYS A 365 -4.63 -55.86 -15.87
C LYS A 365 -3.69 -55.44 -14.73
N LEU A 366 -3.17 -56.39 -13.96
CA LEU A 366 -2.26 -56.09 -12.86
C LEU A 366 -0.93 -55.53 -13.34
N ARG A 367 -0.43 -55.99 -14.49
CA ARG A 367 0.69 -55.35 -15.21
C ARG A 367 0.36 -53.92 -15.60
N GLU A 368 -0.76 -53.70 -16.28
CA GLU A 368 -1.19 -52.35 -16.68
C GLU A 368 -1.31 -51.41 -15.47
N ASP A 369 -1.96 -51.86 -14.40
CA ASP A 369 -2.14 -51.08 -13.18
C ASP A 369 -0.79 -50.78 -12.48
N THR A 370 0.13 -51.75 -12.44
CA THR A 370 1.47 -51.58 -11.81
C THR A 370 2.36 -50.63 -12.62
N ASP A 371 2.44 -50.84 -13.93
CA ASP A 371 3.18 -49.98 -14.86
C ASP A 371 2.61 -48.54 -14.83
N ALA A 372 1.28 -48.39 -14.77
CA ALA A 372 0.62 -47.09 -14.68
C ALA A 372 0.97 -46.32 -13.39
N VAL A 373 1.16 -47.01 -12.25
CA VAL A 373 1.62 -46.35 -11.01
C VAL A 373 3.07 -45.90 -11.17
N ALA A 374 3.95 -46.73 -11.73
CA ALA A 374 5.34 -46.33 -11.99
C ALA A 374 5.42 -45.13 -12.94
N ASP A 375 4.63 -45.12 -14.02
CA ASP A 375 4.51 -43.99 -14.95
C ASP A 375 4.04 -42.72 -14.24
N LYS A 376 2.98 -42.80 -13.42
CA LYS A 376 2.44 -41.63 -12.72
C LYS A 376 3.36 -41.07 -11.65
N LEU A 377 4.05 -41.92 -10.89
CA LEU A 377 5.04 -41.45 -9.93
C LEU A 377 6.26 -40.84 -10.64
N GLY A 378 6.70 -41.45 -11.74
CA GLY A 378 7.77 -40.91 -12.58
C GLY A 378 7.43 -39.54 -13.18
N GLU A 379 6.20 -39.36 -13.68
CA GLU A 379 5.68 -38.08 -14.18
C GLU A 379 5.70 -37.00 -13.09
N VAL A 380 5.21 -37.31 -11.89
CA VAL A 380 5.19 -36.38 -10.76
C VAL A 380 6.60 -35.96 -10.35
N VAL A 381 7.54 -36.91 -10.22
CA VAL A 381 8.94 -36.60 -9.88
C VAL A 381 9.62 -35.76 -10.97
N SER A 382 9.38 -36.07 -12.24
CA SER A 382 9.90 -35.28 -13.37
C SER A 382 9.37 -33.85 -13.35
N GLN A 383 8.07 -33.68 -13.07
CA GLN A 383 7.46 -32.35 -12.93
C GLN A 383 8.05 -31.58 -11.74
N LEU A 384 8.32 -32.25 -10.61
CA LEU A 384 8.98 -31.62 -9.45
C LEU A 384 10.40 -31.14 -9.80
N ARG A 385 11.20 -31.94 -10.52
CA ARG A 385 12.54 -31.54 -11.00
C ARG A 385 12.47 -30.32 -11.91
N HIS A 386 11.52 -30.29 -12.84
CA HIS A 386 11.32 -29.15 -13.73
C HIS A 386 10.91 -27.88 -12.96
N THR A 387 9.97 -28.00 -12.02
CA THR A 387 9.54 -26.88 -11.18
C THR A 387 10.69 -26.34 -10.33
N SER A 388 11.48 -27.22 -9.71
CA SER A 388 12.67 -26.84 -8.92
C SER A 388 13.68 -26.05 -9.77
N GLY A 389 14.01 -26.54 -10.96
CA GLY A 389 14.90 -25.83 -11.89
C GLY A 389 14.35 -24.47 -12.34
N SER A 390 13.03 -24.37 -12.52
CA SER A 390 12.36 -23.11 -12.84
C SER A 390 12.44 -22.10 -11.68
N ILE A 391 12.26 -22.57 -10.44
CA ILE A 391 12.41 -21.74 -9.23
C ILE A 391 13.84 -21.22 -9.14
N LYS A 392 14.87 -22.07 -9.32
CA LYS A 392 16.29 -21.65 -9.30
C LYS A 392 16.61 -20.56 -10.30
N ASN A 393 16.11 -20.70 -11.53
CA ASN A 393 16.31 -19.68 -12.56
C ASN A 393 15.64 -18.35 -12.16
N ALA A 394 14.39 -18.42 -11.70
CA ALA A 394 13.66 -17.23 -11.24
C ALA A 394 14.34 -16.56 -10.03
N THR A 395 14.81 -17.31 -9.04
CA THR A 395 15.54 -16.77 -7.89
C THR A 395 16.88 -16.14 -8.30
N GLY A 396 17.57 -16.71 -9.29
CA GLY A 396 18.79 -16.11 -9.85
C GLY A 396 18.54 -14.77 -10.55
N GLU A 397 17.44 -14.67 -11.32
CA GLU A 397 17.03 -13.40 -11.93
C GLU A 397 16.63 -12.36 -10.87
N LEU A 398 15.87 -12.78 -9.86
CA LEU A 398 15.48 -11.91 -8.73
C LEU A 398 16.71 -11.43 -7.95
N LEU A 399 17.70 -12.28 -7.70
CA LEU A 399 18.94 -11.90 -7.02
C LEU A 399 19.71 -10.84 -7.81
N SER A 400 19.79 -10.99 -9.14
CA SER A 400 20.41 -9.98 -9.99
C SER A 400 19.63 -8.65 -9.94
N GLY A 401 18.30 -8.71 -9.97
CA GLY A 401 17.44 -7.52 -9.86
C GLY A 401 17.55 -6.81 -8.51
N ALA A 402 17.60 -7.58 -7.41
CA ALA A 402 17.79 -7.04 -6.06
C ALA A 402 19.15 -6.36 -5.90
N ASN A 403 20.22 -6.92 -6.49
CA ASN A 403 21.54 -6.29 -6.49
C ASN A 403 21.57 -4.97 -7.29
N ASP A 404 20.93 -4.90 -8.47
CA ASP A 404 20.79 -3.64 -9.21
C ASP A 404 20.01 -2.59 -8.41
N LEU A 405 18.91 -3.02 -7.76
CA LEU A 405 18.13 -2.14 -6.90
C LEU A 405 18.94 -1.62 -5.70
N SER A 406 19.77 -2.46 -5.08
CA SER A 406 20.70 -2.06 -4.01
C SER A 406 21.66 -0.97 -4.47
N GLU A 407 22.27 -1.16 -5.64
CA GLU A 407 23.22 -0.19 -6.18
C GLU A 407 22.54 1.15 -6.51
N ARG A 408 21.35 1.09 -7.12
CA ARG A 408 20.55 2.30 -7.42
C ARG A 408 20.11 3.02 -6.15
N THR A 409 19.68 2.28 -5.13
CA THR A 409 19.29 2.84 -3.82
C THR A 409 20.46 3.54 -3.15
N THR A 410 21.66 2.96 -3.23
CA THR A 410 22.90 3.57 -2.70
C THR A 410 23.27 4.87 -3.44
N ARG A 411 23.19 4.88 -4.78
CA ARG A 411 23.42 6.11 -5.56
C ARG A 411 22.36 7.17 -5.29
N GLN A 412 21.11 6.76 -5.09
CA GLN A 412 20.00 7.64 -4.74
C GLN A 412 20.23 8.30 -3.38
N ALA A 413 20.67 7.54 -2.37
CA ALA A 413 21.03 8.08 -1.06
C ALA A 413 22.10 9.18 -1.18
N ALA A 414 23.17 8.93 -1.92
CA ALA A 414 24.22 9.94 -2.14
C ALA A 414 23.68 11.21 -2.85
N THR A 415 22.77 11.05 -3.81
CA THR A 415 22.14 12.18 -4.51
C THR A 415 21.23 12.99 -3.58
N ILE A 416 20.51 12.30 -2.68
CA ILE A 416 19.65 12.93 -1.66
C ILE A 416 20.50 13.72 -0.65
N GLU A 417 21.63 13.17 -0.20
CA GLU A 417 22.58 13.90 0.67
C GLU A 417 23.10 15.19 0.01
N GLU A 418 23.57 15.11 -1.24
CA GLU A 418 24.04 16.27 -1.99
C GLU A 418 22.93 17.31 -2.20
N THR A 419 21.71 16.84 -2.52
CA THR A 419 20.55 17.71 -2.71
C THR A 419 20.16 18.40 -1.41
N SER A 420 20.16 17.69 -0.28
CA SER A 420 19.85 18.26 1.03
C SER A 420 20.87 19.35 1.41
N ALA A 421 22.16 19.08 1.24
CA ALA A 421 23.22 20.06 1.49
C ALA A 421 23.08 21.30 0.58
N ALA A 422 22.75 21.10 -0.70
CA ALA A 422 22.48 22.19 -1.62
C ALA A 422 21.26 23.02 -1.20
N MET A 423 20.19 22.39 -0.72
CA MET A 423 18.98 23.07 -0.24
C MET A 423 19.23 23.89 1.02
N GLU A 424 20.01 23.38 1.98
CA GLU A 424 20.41 24.15 3.16
C GLU A 424 21.22 25.40 2.80
N GLN A 425 22.19 25.25 1.87
CA GLN A 425 22.96 26.40 1.37
C GLN A 425 22.06 27.40 0.62
N PHE A 426 21.07 26.90 -0.14
CA PHE A 426 20.12 27.73 -0.87
C PHE A 426 19.22 28.52 0.10
N ALA A 427 18.65 27.86 1.11
CA ALA A 427 17.83 28.48 2.15
C ALA A 427 18.60 29.61 2.85
N SER A 428 19.85 29.34 3.25
CA SER A 428 20.73 30.33 3.88
C SER A 428 20.99 31.54 2.97
N THR A 429 21.23 31.30 1.68
CA THR A 429 21.47 32.38 0.70
C THR A 429 20.22 33.24 0.50
N VAL A 430 19.04 32.62 0.42
CA VAL A 430 17.76 33.32 0.25
C VAL A 430 17.41 34.16 1.48
N LEU A 431 17.62 33.63 2.69
CA LEU A 431 17.47 34.40 3.93
C LEU A 431 18.43 35.59 3.97
N SER A 432 19.70 35.39 3.57
CA SER A 432 20.66 36.49 3.46
C SER A 432 20.23 37.56 2.46
N ASN A 433 19.63 37.18 1.34
CA ASN A 433 19.08 38.13 0.36
C ASN A 433 17.90 38.92 0.93
N ALA A 434 17.00 38.28 1.67
CA ALA A 434 15.88 38.95 2.34
C ALA A 434 16.39 40.03 3.32
N GLU A 435 17.37 39.67 4.16
CA GLU A 435 17.99 40.59 5.10
C GLU A 435 18.69 41.76 4.38
N ARG A 436 19.48 41.48 3.34
CA ARG A 436 20.18 42.51 2.55
C ARG A 436 19.19 43.47 1.88
N ALA A 437 18.09 42.96 1.35
CA ALA A 437 17.04 43.78 0.75
C ALA A 437 16.36 44.68 1.80
N SER A 438 16.09 44.14 2.99
CA SER A 438 15.56 44.92 4.13
C SER A 438 16.51 46.04 4.56
N ILE A 439 17.80 45.75 4.73
CA ILE A 439 18.83 46.76 5.06
C ILE A 439 18.93 47.83 3.97
N ALA A 440 18.90 47.42 2.69
CA ALA A 440 18.93 48.34 1.57
C ALA A 440 17.68 49.26 1.55
N SER A 441 16.49 48.73 1.86
CA SER A 441 15.25 49.51 1.97
C SER A 441 15.35 50.57 3.08
N GLN A 442 15.87 50.19 4.25
CA GLN A 442 16.11 51.13 5.35
C GLN A 442 17.08 52.26 4.95
N ASN A 443 18.14 51.93 4.21
CA ASN A 443 19.07 52.93 3.70
C ASN A 443 18.41 53.84 2.67
N ALA A 444 17.61 53.30 1.75
CA ALA A 444 16.84 54.09 0.80
C ALA A 444 15.91 55.08 1.51
N SER A 445 15.20 54.64 2.56
CA SER A 445 14.35 55.50 3.39
C SER A 445 15.12 56.63 4.07
N LYS A 446 16.35 56.38 4.56
CA LYS A 446 17.22 57.43 5.10
C LYS A 446 17.58 58.47 4.02
N VAL A 447 17.94 58.02 2.82
CA VAL A 447 18.25 58.91 1.69
C VAL A 447 17.01 59.72 1.29
N THR A 448 15.81 59.12 1.26
CA THR A 448 14.56 59.85 1.01
C THR A 448 14.36 60.99 2.00
N LYS A 449 14.54 60.75 3.30
CA LYS A 449 14.41 61.81 4.33
C LYS A 449 15.41 62.96 4.11
N THR A 450 16.66 62.64 3.83
CA THR A 450 17.69 63.64 3.54
C THR A 450 17.38 64.43 2.26
N ALA A 451 16.86 63.77 1.23
CA ALA A 451 16.42 64.44 0.02
C ALA A 451 15.19 65.34 0.28
N GLU A 452 14.19 64.90 1.04
CA GLU A 452 13.04 65.75 1.44
C GLU A 452 13.47 66.99 2.23
N GLU A 453 14.47 66.87 3.10
CA GLU A 453 15.12 68.02 3.76
C GLU A 453 15.80 68.95 2.75
N GLY A 454 16.58 68.39 1.80
CA GLY A 454 17.21 69.15 0.73
C GLY A 454 16.19 69.90 -0.16
N GLY A 455 15.06 69.27 -0.47
CA GLY A 455 13.96 69.88 -1.22
C GLY A 455 13.38 71.11 -0.52
N ARG A 456 13.12 71.01 0.81
CA ARG A 456 12.66 72.16 1.61
C ARG A 456 13.67 73.31 1.64
N VAL A 457 14.96 73.01 1.67
CA VAL A 457 16.01 74.04 1.60
C VAL A 457 16.01 74.74 0.24
N MET A 458 15.83 73.99 -0.86
CA MET A 458 15.73 74.57 -2.20
C MET A 458 14.48 75.44 -2.37
N GLU A 459 13.34 75.02 -1.83
CA GLU A 459 12.10 75.81 -1.80
C GLU A 459 12.32 77.15 -1.06
N SER A 460 12.92 77.09 0.13
CA SER A 460 13.26 78.27 0.93
C SER A 460 14.25 79.21 0.20
N ALA A 461 15.20 78.64 -0.54
CA ALA A 461 16.16 79.40 -1.34
C ALA A 461 15.48 80.08 -2.54
N ASN A 462 14.52 79.40 -3.19
CA ASN A 462 13.75 79.96 -4.28
C ASN A 462 12.90 81.15 -3.81
N GLU A 463 12.20 81.01 -2.68
CA GLU A 463 11.46 82.12 -2.06
C GLU A 463 12.37 83.31 -1.70
N ALA A 464 13.59 83.05 -1.24
CA ALA A 464 14.55 84.11 -0.96
C ALA A 464 14.98 84.86 -2.24
N MET A 465 15.21 84.14 -3.34
CA MET A 465 15.53 84.74 -4.64
C MET A 465 14.36 85.56 -5.20
N ASP A 466 13.12 85.11 -5.01
CA ASP A 466 11.93 85.88 -5.39
C ASP A 466 11.82 87.19 -4.61
N ARG A 467 12.07 87.16 -3.30
CA ARG A 467 12.12 88.38 -2.46
C ARG A 467 13.23 89.33 -2.92
N ILE A 468 14.41 88.81 -3.25
CA ILE A 468 15.53 89.61 -3.76
C ILE A 468 15.15 90.24 -5.11
N THR A 469 14.56 89.47 -6.03
CA THR A 469 14.10 89.95 -7.34
C THR A 469 13.10 91.11 -7.18
N GLN A 470 12.12 90.95 -6.28
CA GLN A 470 11.13 91.97 -5.98
C GLN A 470 11.76 93.22 -5.34
N SER A 471 12.77 93.04 -4.48
CA SER A 471 13.53 94.15 -3.87
C SER A 471 14.36 94.90 -4.92
N SER A 472 15.05 94.19 -5.82
CA SER A 472 15.82 94.80 -6.92
C SER A 472 14.93 95.62 -7.86
N SER A 473 13.73 95.12 -8.18
CA SER A 473 12.75 95.87 -8.96
C SER A 473 12.30 97.16 -8.25
N LYS A 474 12.03 97.10 -6.94
CA LYS A 474 11.71 98.30 -6.14
C LYS A 474 12.86 99.29 -6.13
N ILE A 475 14.10 98.83 -5.98
CA ILE A 475 15.30 99.69 -6.03
C ILE A 475 15.43 100.35 -7.40
N SER A 476 15.28 99.60 -8.50
CA SER A 476 15.33 100.14 -9.87
C SER A 476 14.31 101.25 -10.08
N ASN A 477 13.08 101.09 -9.57
CA ASN A 477 12.04 102.13 -9.61
C ASN A 477 12.44 103.39 -8.80
N ILE A 478 13.05 103.22 -7.63
CA ILE A 478 13.54 104.34 -6.81
C ILE A 478 14.67 105.08 -7.53
N ILE A 479 15.61 104.37 -8.15
CA ILE A 479 16.69 104.98 -8.93
C ILE A 479 16.14 105.76 -10.13
N GLY A 480 15.12 105.23 -10.82
CA GLY A 480 14.40 105.95 -11.86
C GLY A 480 13.78 107.26 -11.35
N LEU A 481 13.14 107.24 -10.19
CA LEU A 481 12.60 108.45 -9.56
C LEU A 481 13.70 109.47 -9.18
N ILE A 482 14.86 109.01 -8.71
CA ILE A 482 16.00 109.89 -8.39
C ILE A 482 16.55 110.54 -9.66
N ASP A 483 16.66 109.80 -10.76
CA ASP A 483 17.07 110.33 -12.07
C ASP A 483 16.07 111.39 -12.58
N ASP A 484 14.76 111.14 -12.44
CA ASP A 484 13.71 112.12 -12.76
C ASP A 484 13.84 113.39 -11.90
N ILE A 485 14.10 113.26 -10.59
CA ILE A 485 14.31 114.40 -9.69
C ILE A 485 15.58 115.18 -10.08
N ALA A 486 16.66 114.49 -10.44
CA ALA A 486 17.90 115.11 -10.90
C ALA A 486 17.68 115.89 -12.21
N PHE A 487 16.92 115.33 -13.15
CA PHE A 487 16.53 116.00 -14.39
C PHE A 487 15.69 117.25 -14.14
N GLN A 488 14.66 117.16 -13.28
CA GLN A 488 13.84 118.31 -12.89
C GLN A 488 14.66 119.40 -12.20
N THR A 489 15.59 119.02 -11.30
CA THR A 489 16.49 119.96 -10.61
C THR A 489 17.43 120.65 -11.58
N ASN A 490 17.95 119.94 -12.59
CA ASN A 490 18.77 120.51 -13.65
C ASN A 490 17.98 121.53 -14.50
N LEU A 491 16.70 121.28 -14.80
CA LEU A 491 15.84 122.24 -15.49
C LEU A 491 15.51 123.48 -14.63
N LEU A 492 15.21 123.30 -13.34
CA LEU A 492 14.98 124.39 -12.40
C LEU A 492 16.22 125.27 -12.24
N ALA A 493 17.39 124.65 -12.12
CA ALA A 493 18.67 125.33 -12.02
C ALA A 493 19.00 126.10 -13.31
N LEU A 494 18.68 125.54 -14.48
CA LEU A 494 18.80 126.25 -15.76
C LEU A 494 17.90 127.50 -15.78
N ASN A 495 16.63 127.37 -15.40
CA ASN A 495 15.69 128.49 -15.31
C ASN A 495 16.21 129.57 -14.33
N ALA A 496 16.74 129.17 -13.18
CA ALA A 496 17.33 130.08 -12.21
C ALA A 496 18.60 130.77 -12.72
N SER A 497 19.47 130.07 -13.46
CA SER A 497 20.65 130.68 -14.11
C SER A 497 20.24 131.71 -15.15
N VAL A 498 19.18 131.45 -15.93
CA VAL A 498 18.64 132.39 -16.93
C VAL A 498 18.06 133.64 -16.24
N GLU A 499 17.26 133.47 -15.19
CA GLU A 499 16.67 134.62 -14.47
C GLU A 499 17.74 135.44 -13.72
N ALA A 500 18.77 134.78 -13.18
CA ALA A 500 19.92 135.46 -12.58
C ALA A 500 20.74 136.25 -13.61
N ALA A 501 20.91 135.74 -14.84
CA ALA A 501 21.52 136.48 -15.94
C ALA A 501 20.68 137.70 -16.36
N ARG A 502 19.34 137.56 -16.30
CA ARG A 502 18.38 138.64 -16.60
C ARG A 502 18.42 139.78 -15.57
N ALA A 503 18.71 139.47 -14.30
CA ALA A 503 18.85 140.44 -13.21
C ALA A 503 20.18 141.23 -13.20
N GLY A 504 21.10 140.97 -14.14
CA GLY A 504 22.35 141.73 -14.30
C GLY A 504 23.31 141.63 -13.11
N GLU A 505 23.91 142.75 -12.68
CA GLU A 505 24.90 142.78 -11.59
C GLU A 505 24.34 142.28 -10.23
N ALA A 506 23.05 142.50 -9.96
CA ALA A 506 22.40 142.06 -8.72
C ALA A 506 22.21 140.53 -8.64
N GLY A 507 22.19 139.84 -9.79
CA GLY A 507 21.97 138.39 -9.91
C GLY A 507 23.23 137.53 -9.88
N LYS A 508 24.44 138.12 -9.89
CA LYS A 508 25.71 137.38 -9.99
C LYS A 508 25.88 136.28 -8.94
N GLY A 509 25.52 136.55 -7.69
CA GLY A 509 25.58 135.56 -6.61
C GLY A 509 24.62 134.38 -6.83
N PHE A 510 23.40 134.66 -7.29
CA PHE A 510 22.39 133.65 -7.62
C PHE A 510 22.78 132.82 -8.86
N ALA A 511 23.42 133.43 -9.85
CA ALA A 511 23.88 132.74 -11.06
C ALA A 511 24.93 131.66 -10.74
N VAL A 512 25.88 131.96 -9.84
CA VAL A 512 26.90 130.99 -9.40
C VAL A 512 26.24 129.81 -8.68
N VAL A 513 25.31 130.08 -7.76
CA VAL A 513 24.57 129.02 -7.06
C VAL A 513 23.77 128.17 -8.05
N ALA A 514 23.09 128.78 -9.02
CA ALA A 514 22.30 128.04 -10.02
C ALA A 514 23.17 127.15 -10.93
N VAL A 515 24.37 127.61 -11.34
CA VAL A 515 25.33 126.76 -12.08
C VAL A 515 25.82 125.60 -11.21
N GLU A 516 26.08 125.84 -9.93
CA GLU A 516 26.54 124.78 -9.02
C GLU A 516 25.45 123.74 -8.75
N VAL A 517 24.19 124.17 -8.53
CA VAL A 517 23.04 123.27 -8.40
C VAL A 517 22.83 122.46 -9.68
N ARG A 518 22.99 123.09 -10.85
CA ARG A 518 22.89 122.39 -12.15
C ARG A 518 23.97 121.33 -12.29
N ARG A 519 25.22 121.64 -11.95
CA ARG A 519 26.35 120.71 -11.97
C ARG A 519 26.10 119.54 -11.01
N LEU A 520 25.58 119.82 -9.81
CA LEU A 520 25.21 118.81 -8.81
C LEU A 520 24.11 117.88 -9.33
N ALA A 521 23.08 118.45 -9.98
CA ALA A 521 21.98 117.70 -10.56
C ALA A 521 22.43 116.79 -11.73
N GLN A 522 23.31 117.28 -12.61
CA GLN A 522 23.93 116.44 -13.65
C GLN A 522 24.79 115.32 -13.06
N SER A 523 25.54 115.61 -11.99
CA SER A 523 26.32 114.60 -11.27
C SER A 523 25.43 113.54 -10.62
N ALA A 524 24.27 113.93 -10.07
CA ALA A 524 23.30 113.02 -9.47
C ALA A 524 22.60 112.13 -10.52
N ALA A 525 22.25 112.68 -11.68
CA ALA A 525 21.70 111.90 -12.80
C ALA A 525 22.72 110.87 -13.33
N GLN A 526 23.97 111.29 -13.52
CA GLN A 526 25.06 110.39 -13.93
C GLN A 526 25.27 109.25 -12.92
N ALA A 527 25.36 109.57 -11.63
CA ALA A 527 25.51 108.56 -10.57
C ALA A 527 24.28 107.62 -10.50
N SER A 528 23.07 108.15 -10.69
CA SER A 528 21.84 107.35 -10.71
C SER A 528 21.82 106.39 -11.90
N SER A 529 22.26 106.83 -13.07
CA SER A 529 22.40 105.99 -14.28
C SER A 529 23.42 104.84 -14.06
N GLU A 530 24.56 105.14 -13.45
CA GLU A 530 25.57 104.12 -13.10
C GLU A 530 25.02 103.08 -12.11
N VAL A 531 24.28 103.52 -11.07
CA VAL A 531 23.62 102.60 -10.13
C VAL A 531 22.53 101.78 -10.83
N LYS A 532 21.77 102.37 -11.77
CA LYS A 532 20.75 101.66 -12.53
C LYS A 532 21.34 100.48 -13.31
N VAL A 533 22.46 100.69 -14.00
CA VAL A 533 23.17 99.63 -14.72
C VAL A 533 23.57 98.47 -13.78
N LEU A 534 24.10 98.79 -12.59
CA LEU A 534 24.47 97.78 -11.59
C LEU A 534 23.26 97.01 -11.03
N ILE A 535 22.13 97.68 -10.84
CA ILE A 535 20.88 97.05 -10.39
C ILE A 535 20.28 96.15 -11.47
N ASP A 536 20.29 96.59 -12.73
CA ASP A 536 19.83 95.77 -13.86
C ASP A 536 20.69 94.52 -14.01
N GLN A 537 22.02 94.66 -13.89
CA GLN A 537 22.94 93.52 -13.86
C GLN A 537 22.65 92.58 -12.68
N SER A 538 22.48 93.12 -11.46
CA SER A 538 22.13 92.33 -10.28
C SER A 538 20.80 91.60 -10.44
N SER A 539 19.81 92.24 -11.06
CA SER A 539 18.50 91.63 -11.35
C SER A 539 18.65 90.46 -12.33
N SER A 540 19.51 90.57 -13.35
CA SER A 540 19.80 89.48 -14.28
C SER A 540 20.52 88.31 -13.62
N GLU A 541 21.50 88.57 -12.75
CA GLU A 541 22.21 87.54 -11.98
C GLU A 541 21.25 86.79 -11.04
N VAL A 542 20.38 87.51 -10.33
CA VAL A 542 19.36 86.90 -9.45
C VAL A 542 18.36 86.08 -10.24
N ALA A 543 17.91 86.54 -11.41
CA ALA A 543 17.02 85.77 -12.27
C ALA A 543 17.68 84.46 -12.76
N THR A 544 18.96 84.50 -13.09
CA THR A 544 19.75 83.32 -13.45
C THR A 544 19.90 82.38 -12.26
N GLY A 545 20.20 82.91 -11.08
CA GLY A 545 20.30 82.16 -9.83
C GLY A 545 18.98 81.46 -9.44
N SER A 546 17.85 82.17 -9.53
CA SER A 546 16.51 81.61 -9.31
C SER A 546 16.24 80.45 -10.25
N LYS A 547 16.57 80.59 -11.54
CA LYS A 547 16.42 79.50 -12.52
C LYS A 547 17.25 78.26 -12.13
N LEU A 548 18.52 78.43 -11.74
CA LEU A 548 19.38 77.33 -11.32
C LEU A 548 18.86 76.63 -10.06
N VAL A 549 18.35 77.37 -9.09
CA VAL A 549 17.74 76.81 -7.87
C VAL A 549 16.48 76.01 -8.22
N ASN A 550 15.63 76.52 -9.11
CA ASN A 550 14.43 75.83 -9.55
C ASN A 550 14.76 74.54 -10.34
N ASP A 551 15.76 74.60 -11.23
CA ASP A 551 16.25 73.42 -11.96
C ASP A 551 16.79 72.36 -10.98
N ALA A 552 17.54 72.76 -9.96
CA ALA A 552 18.03 71.86 -8.91
C ALA A 552 16.89 71.24 -8.10
N ALA A 553 15.87 72.02 -7.73
CA ALA A 553 14.68 71.54 -7.03
C ALA A 553 13.93 70.49 -7.86
N SER A 554 13.74 70.73 -9.16
CA SER A 554 13.09 69.78 -10.08
C SER A 554 13.87 68.46 -10.19
N LYS A 555 15.21 68.53 -10.34
CA LYS A 555 16.05 67.31 -10.40
C LYS A 555 16.01 66.52 -9.10
N LEU A 556 15.99 67.22 -7.96
CA LEU A 556 15.90 66.58 -6.66
C LEU A 556 14.55 65.88 -6.46
N ALA A 557 13.45 66.46 -6.95
CA ALA A 557 12.14 65.80 -6.97
C ALA A 557 12.17 64.49 -7.80
N SER A 558 12.77 64.52 -9.00
CA SER A 558 12.92 63.29 -9.81
C SER A 558 13.76 62.21 -9.11
N VAL A 559 14.82 62.60 -8.38
CA VAL A 559 15.62 61.67 -7.57
C VAL A 559 14.77 61.08 -6.43
N LEU A 560 13.91 61.88 -5.81
CA LEU A 560 13.01 61.42 -4.75
C LEU A 560 12.06 60.33 -5.24
N ASP A 561 11.47 60.54 -6.42
CA ASP A 561 10.57 59.57 -7.04
C ASP A 561 11.30 58.25 -7.35
N ALA A 562 12.51 58.32 -7.93
CA ALA A 562 13.33 57.14 -8.21
C ALA A 562 13.72 56.35 -6.94
N ILE A 563 14.03 57.04 -5.83
CA ILE A 563 14.35 56.39 -4.55
C ILE A 563 13.11 55.71 -3.96
N ARG A 564 11.93 56.32 -4.07
CA ARG A 564 10.66 55.72 -3.62
C ARG A 564 10.35 54.44 -4.39
N GLU A 565 10.54 54.45 -5.71
CA GLU A 565 10.39 53.27 -6.54
C GLU A 565 11.40 52.17 -6.17
N ASN A 566 12.67 52.55 -5.94
CA ASN A 566 13.70 51.62 -5.48
C ASN A 566 13.38 51.01 -4.10
N THR A 567 12.83 51.80 -3.18
CA THR A 567 12.40 51.33 -1.84
C THR A 567 11.31 50.26 -1.98
N LYS A 568 10.31 50.52 -2.82
CA LYS A 568 9.23 49.56 -3.11
C LYS A 568 9.76 48.26 -3.74
N ALA A 569 10.72 48.35 -4.65
CA ALA A 569 11.35 47.19 -5.27
C ALA A 569 12.10 46.33 -4.22
N LEU A 570 12.84 46.97 -3.30
CA LEU A 570 13.56 46.28 -2.23
C LEU A 570 12.63 45.61 -1.22
N GLU A 571 11.52 46.25 -0.85
CA GLU A 571 10.48 45.63 -0.02
C GLU A 571 9.88 44.39 -0.70
N THR A 572 9.63 44.47 -2.01
CA THR A 572 9.12 43.34 -2.79
C THR A 572 10.14 42.19 -2.84
N ILE A 573 11.43 42.49 -3.04
CA ILE A 573 12.49 41.47 -3.02
C ILE A 573 12.60 40.81 -1.65
N ALA A 574 12.53 41.59 -0.56
CA ALA A 574 12.58 41.05 0.79
C ALA A 574 11.41 40.09 1.07
N GLN A 575 10.19 40.51 0.68
CA GLN A 575 8.99 39.69 0.81
C GLN A 575 9.08 38.40 0.00
N GLN A 576 9.42 38.49 -1.30
CA GLN A 576 9.57 37.32 -2.18
C GLN A 576 10.68 36.38 -1.73
N SER A 577 11.79 36.91 -1.20
CA SER A 577 12.87 36.08 -0.65
C SER A 577 12.40 35.34 0.61
N SER A 578 11.61 35.98 1.47
CA SER A 578 11.03 35.32 2.64
C SER A 578 10.05 34.20 2.23
N GLU A 579 9.23 34.42 1.21
CA GLU A 579 8.31 33.40 0.68
C GLU A 579 9.07 32.23 0.02
N GLN A 580 10.16 32.51 -0.69
CA GLN A 580 11.06 31.49 -1.23
C GLN A 580 11.71 30.66 -0.14
N ALA A 581 12.13 31.26 0.98
CA ALA A 581 12.71 30.53 2.10
C ALA A 581 11.70 29.50 2.66
N ASN A 582 10.44 29.89 2.84
CA ASN A 582 9.38 28.98 3.27
C ASN A 582 9.15 27.85 2.26
N SER A 583 9.17 28.16 0.96
CA SER A 583 9.02 27.15 -0.10
C SER A 583 10.19 26.14 -0.09
N ILE A 584 11.41 26.61 0.22
CA ILE A 584 12.59 25.74 0.34
C ILE A 584 12.47 24.83 1.57
N GLU A 585 11.86 25.27 2.67
CA GLU A 585 11.58 24.41 3.82
C GLU A 585 10.62 23.27 3.47
N GLU A 586 9.59 23.53 2.66
CA GLU A 586 8.68 22.50 2.15
C GLU A 586 9.42 21.49 1.26
N VAL A 587 10.26 21.96 0.34
CA VAL A 587 11.11 21.10 -0.50
C VAL A 587 12.08 20.28 0.36
N SER A 588 12.70 20.89 1.37
CA SER A 588 13.58 20.20 2.32
C SER A 588 12.84 19.08 3.07
N SER A 589 11.55 19.30 3.41
CA SER A 589 10.71 18.26 3.99
C SER A 589 10.42 17.12 3.02
N ALA A 590 10.16 17.42 1.75
CA ALA A 590 9.98 16.40 0.72
C ALA A 590 11.26 15.58 0.50
N VAL A 591 12.43 16.22 0.53
CA VAL A 591 13.73 15.54 0.43
C VAL A 591 13.97 14.60 1.61
N ARG A 592 13.61 15.01 2.84
CA ARG A 592 13.65 14.11 4.02
C ARG A 592 12.74 12.88 3.85
N GLN A 593 11.56 13.06 3.27
CA GLN A 593 10.67 11.94 2.99
C GLN A 593 11.24 10.99 1.91
N LEU A 594 11.92 11.52 0.90
CA LEU A 594 12.65 10.71 -0.09
C LEU A 594 13.80 9.93 0.55
N ASP A 595 14.49 10.52 1.53
CA ASP A 595 15.55 9.84 2.30
C ASP A 595 14.99 8.66 3.09
N GLU A 596 13.89 8.88 3.82
CA GLU A 596 13.21 7.82 4.57
C GLU A 596 12.76 6.67 3.66
N MET A 597 12.17 6.97 2.50
CA MET A 597 11.81 5.94 1.51
C MET A 597 13.03 5.21 0.93
N THR A 598 14.15 5.91 0.77
CA THR A 598 15.39 5.33 0.28
C THR A 598 16.00 4.37 1.30
N GLN A 599 15.97 4.73 2.59
CA GLN A 599 16.36 3.82 3.67
C GLN A 599 15.42 2.61 3.77
N HIS A 600 14.11 2.82 3.61
CA HIS A 600 13.14 1.73 3.55
C HIS A 600 13.40 0.79 2.37
N ASN A 601 13.70 1.33 1.19
CA ASN A 601 14.07 0.53 0.02
C ASN A 601 15.35 -0.28 0.28
N ALA A 602 16.34 0.28 0.97
CA ALA A 602 17.54 -0.45 1.32
C ALA A 602 17.23 -1.64 2.25
N ALA A 603 16.40 -1.44 3.28
CA ALA A 603 15.94 -2.51 4.16
C ALA A 603 15.13 -3.58 3.40
N LEU A 604 14.23 -3.15 2.51
CA LEU A 604 13.43 -4.05 1.68
C LEU A 604 14.30 -4.90 0.74
N VAL A 605 15.37 -4.32 0.20
CA VAL A 605 16.33 -5.06 -0.64
C VAL A 605 17.08 -6.12 0.20
N GLU A 606 17.48 -5.80 1.43
CA GLU A 606 18.09 -6.78 2.33
C GLU A 606 17.12 -7.93 2.67
N GLU A 607 15.87 -7.60 3.00
CA GLU A 607 14.82 -8.60 3.26
C GLU A 607 14.54 -9.46 2.01
N THR A 608 14.48 -8.84 0.84
CA THR A 608 14.26 -9.53 -0.43
C THR A 608 15.42 -10.48 -0.73
N ASN A 609 16.67 -10.07 -0.52
CA ASN A 609 17.84 -10.94 -0.66
C ASN A 609 17.78 -12.14 0.28
N ALA A 610 17.34 -11.95 1.53
CA ALA A 610 17.16 -13.05 2.48
C ALA A 610 16.07 -14.04 2.03
N ALA A 611 14.93 -13.53 1.55
CA ALA A 611 13.85 -14.36 1.01
C ALA A 611 14.27 -15.14 -0.24
N ILE A 612 15.04 -14.52 -1.14
CA ILE A 612 15.59 -15.18 -2.33
C ILE A 612 16.56 -16.31 -1.93
N ALA A 613 17.47 -16.05 -0.98
CA ALA A 613 18.41 -17.06 -0.49
C ALA A 613 17.67 -18.25 0.15
N GLN A 614 16.59 -17.99 0.89
CA GLN A 614 15.75 -19.04 1.45
C GLN A 614 15.05 -19.87 0.36
N ALA A 615 14.48 -19.22 -0.66
CA ALA A 615 13.82 -19.89 -1.78
C ALA A 615 14.82 -20.76 -2.58
N GLU A 616 16.04 -20.25 -2.81
CA GLU A 616 17.11 -21.01 -3.44
C GLU A 616 17.51 -22.23 -2.60
N SER A 617 17.61 -22.07 -1.27
CA SER A 617 17.87 -23.19 -0.35
C SER A 617 16.77 -24.25 -0.41
N GLN A 618 15.50 -23.86 -0.45
CA GLN A 618 14.37 -24.79 -0.56
C GLN A 618 14.35 -25.52 -1.91
N ALA A 619 14.69 -24.85 -3.00
CA ALA A 619 14.83 -25.49 -4.30
C ALA A 619 15.99 -26.49 -4.33
N ASN A 620 17.13 -26.17 -3.69
CA ASN A 620 18.23 -27.11 -3.51
C ASN A 620 17.83 -28.33 -2.66
N GLU A 621 17.06 -28.13 -1.60
CA GLU A 621 16.56 -29.24 -0.77
C GLU A 621 15.58 -30.13 -1.55
N LEU A 622 14.70 -29.53 -2.36
CA LEU A 622 13.81 -30.29 -3.23
C LEU A 622 14.59 -31.10 -4.26
N ASP A 623 15.62 -30.53 -4.88
CA ASP A 623 16.52 -31.24 -5.80
C ASP A 623 17.15 -32.47 -5.15
N LEU A 624 17.66 -32.34 -3.91
CA LEU A 624 18.25 -33.45 -3.15
C LEU A 624 17.22 -34.55 -2.85
N ILE A 625 15.98 -34.17 -2.52
CA ILE A 625 14.89 -35.13 -2.25
C ILE A 625 14.54 -35.89 -3.53
N VAL A 626 14.42 -35.21 -4.67
CA VAL A 626 14.02 -35.83 -5.94
C VAL A 626 15.17 -36.56 -6.65
N GLU A 627 16.43 -36.29 -6.29
CA GLU A 627 17.62 -36.92 -6.88
C GLU A 627 17.70 -38.44 -6.60
N VAL A 628 17.15 -38.89 -5.47
CA VAL A 628 17.10 -40.31 -5.10
C VAL A 628 16.22 -41.13 -6.06
N PHE A 629 15.25 -40.49 -6.72
CA PHE A 629 14.30 -41.17 -7.57
C PHE A 629 14.85 -41.38 -8.98
N ALA A 630 15.01 -42.64 -9.36
CA ALA A 630 15.32 -43.02 -10.73
C ALA A 630 14.04 -42.89 -11.58
N VAL A 631 14.03 -41.89 -12.45
CA VAL A 631 13.02 -41.72 -13.48
C VAL A 631 13.70 -41.76 -14.82
N ASP A 632 12.98 -42.24 -15.84
CA ASP A 632 13.50 -42.18 -17.20
C ASP A 632 13.90 -40.75 -17.47
N ALA A 633 15.14 -40.57 -17.93
CA ALA A 633 15.55 -39.29 -18.45
C ALA A 633 14.64 -39.02 -19.64
N VAL A 634 13.55 -38.30 -19.40
CA VAL A 634 12.76 -37.70 -20.46
C VAL A 634 13.77 -36.87 -21.23
N VAL A 635 14.21 -37.41 -22.37
CA VAL A 635 14.97 -36.67 -23.37
C VAL A 635 14.02 -35.54 -23.72
N ALA A 636 14.23 -34.38 -23.09
CA ALA A 636 13.45 -33.20 -23.36
C ALA A 636 13.44 -33.05 -24.89
N PRO A 637 12.28 -33.00 -25.55
CA PRO A 637 12.26 -32.69 -26.96
C PRO A 637 12.98 -31.36 -27.06
N ALA A 638 14.10 -31.35 -27.77
CA ALA A 638 14.89 -30.15 -27.98
C ALA A 638 13.92 -29.08 -28.50
N HIS A 639 13.52 -28.17 -27.61
CA HIS A 639 12.69 -27.05 -28.00
C HIS A 639 13.41 -26.43 -29.18
N HIS A 640 12.70 -26.36 -30.30
CA HIS A 640 13.10 -25.56 -31.44
C HIS A 640 13.58 -24.22 -30.89
N ARG A 641 14.91 -24.03 -30.86
CA ARG A 641 15.49 -22.70 -30.86
C ARG A 641 14.94 -22.07 -32.13
N SER A 642 13.87 -21.31 -31.97
CA SER A 642 13.55 -20.24 -32.90
C SER A 642 14.85 -19.46 -33.07
N GLU A 643 15.37 -19.47 -34.29
CA GLU A 643 16.47 -18.62 -34.72
C GLU A 643 16.04 -17.16 -34.54
N ALA A 644 16.15 -16.64 -33.33
CA ALA A 644 16.35 -15.22 -33.13
C ALA A 644 17.79 -14.95 -33.57
N SER A 645 17.92 -14.45 -34.80
CA SER A 645 19.12 -13.83 -35.35
C SER A 645 19.66 -12.81 -34.36
N VAL A 646 20.62 -13.22 -33.53
CA VAL A 646 21.49 -12.29 -32.81
C VAL A 646 22.55 -11.86 -33.83
N MET A 647 22.29 -10.71 -34.44
CA MET A 647 23.29 -9.93 -35.13
C MET A 647 24.45 -9.68 -34.14
N ARG A 648 25.59 -10.32 -34.40
CA ARG A 648 26.88 -9.97 -33.80
C ARG A 648 27.14 -8.48 -34.05
N PRO A 649 27.44 -7.65 -33.03
CA PRO A 649 28.14 -6.42 -33.28
C PRO A 649 29.55 -6.79 -33.71
N THR A 650 29.89 -6.47 -34.96
CA THR A 650 31.25 -6.48 -35.47
C THR A 650 32.11 -5.56 -34.59
N ALA A 651 33.19 -6.13 -34.05
CA ALA A 651 34.25 -5.38 -33.42
C ALA A 651 34.76 -4.33 -34.41
N THR A 652 34.46 -3.06 -34.14
CA THR A 652 35.05 -1.94 -34.86
C THR A 652 36.29 -1.52 -34.09
N GLU A 653 37.43 -1.59 -34.76
CA GLU A 653 38.75 -1.22 -34.27
C GLU A 653 38.74 0.17 -33.61
N ARG A 654 39.30 0.25 -32.40
CA ARG A 654 39.67 1.52 -31.78
C ARG A 654 40.96 2.02 -32.42
N PRO A 655 41.03 3.23 -33.00
CA PRO A 655 42.32 3.84 -33.29
C PRO A 655 42.91 4.38 -31.98
N SER A 656 44.09 3.89 -31.64
CA SER A 656 44.98 4.48 -30.64
C SER A 656 45.33 5.92 -31.05
N ARG A 657 44.92 6.91 -30.26
CA ARG A 657 45.46 8.28 -30.36
C ARG A 657 46.02 8.72 -29.02
N GLN A 658 47.31 9.02 -29.08
CA GLN A 658 48.16 9.56 -28.03
C GLN A 658 47.55 10.82 -27.42
N TYR A 659 47.53 10.87 -26.08
CA TYR A 659 47.36 12.11 -25.34
C TYR A 659 48.63 12.96 -25.51
N SER A 660 48.47 14.13 -26.11
CA SER A 660 49.39 15.25 -25.91
C SER A 660 48.63 16.41 -25.25
N SER A 661 49.22 16.87 -24.16
CA SER A 661 48.78 17.95 -23.29
C SER A 661 48.68 19.29 -24.01
N ARG A 662 47.56 20.00 -23.84
CA ARG A 662 47.46 21.46 -23.73
C ARG A 662 46.03 21.86 -23.38
N GLY A 663 45.85 22.63 -22.28
CA GLY A 663 44.63 23.45 -22.09
C GLY A 663 44.55 24.55 -23.16
N PRO A 664 43.41 25.26 -23.31
CA PRO A 664 42.94 26.18 -22.27
C PRO A 664 41.40 26.41 -22.14
N SER A 665 41.00 27.01 -21.01
CA SER A 665 39.94 28.03 -20.77
C SER A 665 38.53 27.98 -21.40
N SER A 666 37.54 27.99 -20.48
CA SER A 666 36.30 28.79 -20.35
C SER A 666 35.14 28.76 -21.36
N GLN A 667 33.93 28.67 -20.77
CA GLN A 667 32.61 29.29 -21.04
C GLN A 667 31.53 28.19 -20.92
N GLY A 668 30.50 28.28 -20.08
CA GLY A 668 29.63 29.43 -19.80
C GLY A 668 28.37 29.31 -20.67
N ASN A 669 27.23 29.00 -20.03
CA ASN A 669 25.85 28.84 -20.54
C ASN A 669 25.43 27.53 -21.23
N LEU A 670 24.54 26.79 -20.55
CA LEU A 670 23.42 26.04 -21.12
C LEU A 670 22.23 26.30 -20.16
N ALA A 671 21.37 27.26 -20.46
CA ALA A 671 20.16 27.10 -21.26
C ALA A 671 19.14 26.18 -20.58
N VAL A 672 18.23 26.82 -19.84
CA VAL A 672 16.96 26.28 -19.34
C VAL A 672 16.19 25.69 -20.51
N SER A 673 15.95 24.37 -20.50
CA SER A 673 14.92 23.75 -21.32
C SER A 673 13.63 23.66 -20.50
N GLN A 674 12.64 24.47 -20.89
CA GLN A 674 11.24 24.25 -20.55
C GLN A 674 10.75 23.03 -21.33
N ASP A 675 10.46 21.95 -20.64
CA ASP A 675 9.29 21.09 -20.90
C ASP A 675 9.27 19.98 -19.83
N TRP A 676 8.41 20.17 -18.82
CA TRP A 676 8.06 19.16 -17.81
C TRP A 676 6.56 19.01 -17.84
N ASN A 677 6.05 18.25 -18.81
CA ASN A 677 4.64 17.91 -18.88
C ASN A 677 4.35 16.45 -19.25
N ASP A 678 5.33 15.56 -19.12
CA ASP A 678 5.09 14.11 -19.16
C ASP A 678 6.01 13.42 -18.14
N PHE A 679 5.56 13.34 -16.90
CA PHE A 679 5.87 12.23 -15.99
C PHE A 679 4.81 12.09 -14.89
#